data_AF-A0AAU9G0U3-F1
#
_entry.id   AF-A0AAU9G0U3-F1
#
_cell.length_a   1.000
_cell.length_b   1.000
_cell.length_c   1.000
_cell.angle_alpha   90.00
_cell.angle_beta   90.00
_cell.angle_gamma   90.00
#
_symmetry.space_group_name_H-M   'P 1'
#
loop_
_entity.id
_entity.type
_entity.pdbx_description
1 polymer ?
#
loop_
_entity_poly.entity_id
_entity_poly.type
_entity_poly.pdbx_seq_one_letter_code
_entity_poly.pdbx_strand_id
1 'polypeptide(L)'
;MYRAMPRRTSEFREDAHEDGEKRQTRLGMRSMATPTPMKSSSLAKRPSNARLGQPLCLERDRGSQMGLPPNRTPMSSHRKGAEVPHHSNKKWVAEKAQQIQDYLHAILPSHAIQGITGDFFNRGSGLRQMTTKQFVGIINFFFHQISRNRVTVGSNHVEDIMNTLQKLNYPYQVNKSSLMTPTTQHSFGHVIVMLDFLMDFAPQPEAEEEGRDFPFMETADQHSAYLHSMACESLAMSTTQTPAIVLDEELIELLLVQSTACFSLWDQENSEEEALLQARTRDKVINKKCDLADSRALDADIDALKKKLSDLELELEEALPGDGKRFKQLESLSREQNQLGQQLQAIQQEDAMKRNSIQELRSSAKQKTADIKALRKELRHTQQTVSSQRYTAQQLKDLQVQCTDRSNESKVYERQIKEVTERELNQQVMLSRSKQKLLDKIEQFNCHARNICMDSVICKASGKAKMELTLSLQPRHEEVLHGHQRLAKLADRLRLYRQQTAGRCKHVEDQKANLIQIKGKLDTQLASLGSELRAQKQSMAHIEANHKNKLETLAHDEQQLIDMQYELATRLEQLQAEEAKQHLQLSSVKQQNEDLITGIELRQQQAHRARNSYLDKYEETLAEAEEELKAVQLIIAENETKLSGAKQQIGSTELPSFGVVLQAIQKD
;
A
#
# COMPACT_ATOMS: atom_id res chain seq x y z
N MET A 1 -80.97 -11.92 -0.18
CA MET A 1 -82.32 -11.63 -0.69
C MET A 1 -82.46 -12.25 -2.07
N TYR A 2 -83.61 -12.87 -2.33
CA TYR A 2 -84.10 -13.52 -3.57
C TYR A 2 -83.70 -14.97 -3.92
N ARG A 3 -84.73 -15.82 -3.85
CA ARG A 3 -84.90 -17.18 -4.38
C ARG A 3 -84.90 -17.19 -5.92
N ALA A 4 -84.52 -18.32 -6.54
CA ALA A 4 -85.32 -18.97 -7.60
C ALA A 4 -84.82 -20.39 -7.91
N MET A 5 -85.79 -21.26 -8.17
CA MET A 5 -85.70 -22.68 -8.54
C MET A 5 -85.38 -22.88 -10.04
N PRO A 6 -85.18 -24.14 -10.53
CA PRO A 6 -84.53 -24.45 -11.79
C PRO A 6 -85.46 -24.37 -13.02
N ARG A 7 -84.88 -24.01 -14.18
CA ARG A 7 -85.52 -24.11 -15.49
C ARG A 7 -85.22 -25.47 -16.15
N ARG A 8 -86.25 -25.99 -16.81
CA ARG A 8 -86.33 -27.25 -17.57
C ARG A 8 -86.30 -26.93 -19.08
N THR A 9 -86.06 -27.95 -19.92
CA THR A 9 -86.18 -28.01 -21.41
C THR A 9 -85.03 -27.33 -22.18
N SER A 10 -84.45 -27.86 -23.26
CA SER A 10 -85.01 -28.44 -24.49
C SER A 10 -83.98 -29.37 -25.17
N GLU A 11 -84.35 -30.56 -25.66
CA GLU A 11 -84.72 -30.90 -27.06
C GLU A 11 -83.64 -31.75 -27.75
N PHE A 12 -83.99 -33.01 -27.95
CA PHE A 12 -83.35 -33.95 -28.87
C PHE A 12 -83.62 -33.50 -30.31
N ARG A 13 -82.60 -33.50 -31.17
CA ARG A 13 -82.79 -33.63 -32.61
C ARG A 13 -82.38 -35.03 -33.06
N GLU A 14 -83.38 -35.75 -33.53
CA GLU A 14 -83.28 -36.74 -34.58
C GLU A 14 -82.71 -36.10 -35.85
N ASP A 15 -81.91 -36.85 -36.60
CA ASP A 15 -82.09 -36.94 -38.05
C ASP A 15 -81.63 -38.32 -38.50
N ALA A 16 -82.60 -39.01 -39.11
CA ALA A 16 -82.50 -40.30 -39.73
C ALA A 16 -81.91 -40.18 -41.15
N HIS A 17 -81.22 -41.21 -41.59
CA HIS A 17 -81.28 -41.63 -42.99
C HIS A 17 -81.21 -43.16 -43.03
N GLU A 18 -82.39 -43.77 -43.05
CA GLU A 18 -82.60 -45.03 -43.76
C GLU A 18 -82.82 -44.70 -45.24
N ASP A 19 -82.27 -45.52 -46.14
CA ASP A 19 -82.98 -45.91 -47.35
C ASP A 19 -82.41 -47.21 -47.95
N GLY A 20 -83.32 -48.10 -48.35
CA GLY A 20 -83.12 -48.92 -49.55
C GLY A 20 -82.85 -50.43 -49.40
N GLU A 21 -83.90 -51.20 -49.13
CA GLU A 21 -83.98 -52.64 -49.41
C GLU A 21 -84.08 -52.98 -50.93
N LYS A 22 -83.58 -54.18 -51.28
CA LYS A 22 -84.03 -55.12 -52.36
C LYS A 22 -83.73 -54.83 -53.84
N ARG A 23 -82.92 -55.71 -54.47
CA ARG A 23 -83.29 -56.51 -55.68
C ARG A 23 -82.23 -57.55 -56.13
N GLN A 24 -82.66 -58.82 -56.14
CA GLN A 24 -82.55 -59.87 -57.17
C GLN A 24 -81.25 -60.16 -57.98
N THR A 25 -80.80 -61.44 -57.87
CA THR A 25 -80.33 -62.41 -58.91
C THR A 25 -79.41 -61.91 -60.05
N ARG A 26 -78.27 -62.54 -60.40
CA ARG A 26 -78.16 -63.84 -61.09
C ARG A 26 -76.67 -64.20 -61.34
N LEU A 27 -76.48 -65.47 -61.66
CA LEU A 27 -75.25 -66.24 -61.93
C LEU A 27 -74.30 -65.69 -63.00
N GLY A 28 -73.01 -66.02 -62.85
CA GLY A 28 -72.01 -65.96 -63.92
C GLY A 28 -70.68 -66.60 -63.51
N MET A 29 -70.60 -67.93 -63.55
CA MET A 29 -69.33 -68.67 -63.50
C MET A 29 -68.65 -68.70 -64.88
N ARG A 30 -67.32 -68.57 -64.90
CA ARG A 30 -66.31 -69.26 -65.75
C ARG A 30 -64.92 -68.84 -65.21
N SER A 31 -64.12 -69.74 -64.61
CA SER A 31 -63.05 -70.56 -65.22
C SER A 31 -61.96 -69.72 -65.92
N MET A 32 -60.64 -69.86 -65.76
CA MET A 32 -59.74 -70.93 -65.27
C MET A 32 -58.30 -70.37 -65.12
N ALA A 33 -57.44 -71.14 -64.43
CA ALA A 33 -55.98 -71.28 -64.60
C ALA A 33 -54.98 -70.31 -63.91
N THR A 34 -54.27 -70.86 -62.91
CA THR A 34 -52.84 -70.65 -62.55
C THR A 34 -51.92 -71.16 -63.69
N PRO A 35 -50.60 -70.81 -63.83
CA PRO A 35 -49.58 -70.95 -62.76
C PRO A 35 -48.27 -70.11 -62.78
N THR A 36 -47.55 -70.21 -61.65
CA THR A 36 -46.08 -70.19 -61.40
C THR A 36 -45.21 -68.93 -61.61
N PRO A 37 -44.31 -68.62 -60.64
CA PRO A 37 -43.19 -67.69 -60.80
C PRO A 37 -41.84 -68.42 -61.00
N MET A 38 -40.95 -67.85 -61.82
CA MET A 38 -39.54 -68.26 -61.95
C MET A 38 -38.61 -67.04 -62.03
N LYS A 39 -37.55 -67.07 -61.20
CA LYS A 39 -36.15 -66.63 -61.45
C LYS A 39 -35.92 -65.12 -61.72
N SER A 40 -34.81 -64.47 -61.40
CA SER A 40 -33.48 -64.76 -60.80
C SER A 40 -32.67 -63.46 -60.76
N SER A 41 -31.66 -63.37 -59.87
CA SER A 41 -30.38 -62.60 -59.91
C SER A 41 -30.11 -61.97 -58.53
N SER A 42 -29.16 -62.46 -57.71
CA SER A 42 -27.68 -62.25 -57.70
C SER A 42 -27.32 -60.78 -57.38
N LEU A 43 -26.48 -60.36 -56.41
CA LEU A 43 -25.29 -60.86 -55.69
C LEU A 43 -25.34 -60.31 -54.23
N ALA A 44 -24.88 -60.89 -53.12
CA ALA A 44 -23.63 -61.56 -52.70
C ALA A 44 -22.48 -60.63 -52.20
N LYS A 45 -22.24 -60.71 -50.86
CA LYS A 45 -20.93 -60.73 -50.13
C LYS A 45 -20.12 -59.41 -50.03
N ARG A 46 -19.36 -59.07 -48.97
CA ARG A 46 -18.95 -59.68 -47.68
C ARG A 46 -18.26 -58.61 -46.78
N PRO A 47 -17.93 -58.93 -45.50
CA PRO A 47 -17.29 -58.08 -44.48
C PRO A 47 -15.84 -58.50 -44.13
N SER A 48 -15.13 -57.75 -43.26
CA SER A 48 -13.92 -58.19 -42.49
C SER A 48 -13.48 -57.10 -41.50
N ASN A 49 -13.42 -57.36 -40.17
CA ASN A 49 -12.27 -57.78 -39.31
C ASN A 49 -11.23 -56.66 -39.04
N ALA A 50 -10.39 -56.59 -37.99
CA ALA A 50 -10.35 -56.90 -36.55
C ALA A 50 -8.88 -56.64 -36.10
N ARG A 51 -8.67 -56.25 -34.82
CA ARG A 51 -7.45 -56.40 -33.96
C ARG A 51 -6.30 -55.35 -33.95
N LEU A 52 -6.09 -54.83 -32.71
CA LEU A 52 -4.88 -54.73 -31.86
C LEU A 52 -3.49 -54.32 -32.41
N GLY A 53 -2.81 -53.43 -31.66
CA GLY A 53 -1.34 -53.30 -31.62
C GLY A 53 -0.85 -52.05 -30.87
N GLN A 54 -0.10 -52.25 -29.79
CA GLN A 54 0.50 -51.25 -28.89
C GLN A 54 1.90 -50.75 -29.39
N PRO A 55 2.60 -49.83 -28.67
CA PRO A 55 3.55 -48.86 -29.23
C PRO A 55 5.02 -49.30 -29.22
N LEU A 56 5.88 -48.56 -29.93
CA LEU A 56 7.33 -48.67 -29.86
C LEU A 56 8.00 -47.35 -29.50
N CYS A 57 8.92 -47.49 -28.54
CA CYS A 57 9.92 -46.56 -28.03
C CYS A 57 11.16 -46.55 -28.97
N LEU A 58 12.20 -45.81 -28.55
CA LEU A 58 13.60 -45.73 -29.06
C LEU A 58 13.80 -44.64 -30.13
N GLU A 59 14.85 -43.82 -30.14
CA GLU A 59 16.03 -43.63 -29.29
C GLU A 59 16.85 -42.46 -29.91
N ARG A 60 17.77 -41.86 -29.12
CA ARG A 60 19.13 -41.39 -29.52
C ARG A 60 19.24 -40.26 -30.56
N ASP A 61 20.28 -39.42 -30.61
CA ASP A 61 21.53 -39.29 -29.87
C ASP A 61 22.18 -37.93 -30.24
N ARG A 62 23.06 -37.47 -29.35
CA ARG A 62 24.38 -36.84 -29.60
C ARG A 62 24.57 -35.48 -30.28
N GLY A 63 25.50 -34.75 -29.66
CA GLY A 63 26.55 -33.94 -30.29
C GLY A 63 26.48 -32.48 -29.86
N SER A 64 27.14 -31.98 -28.80
CA SER A 64 28.58 -31.99 -28.45
C SER A 64 29.45 -31.20 -29.43
N GLN A 65 29.96 -30.04 -28.97
CA GLN A 65 31.25 -29.36 -29.28
C GLN A 65 31.21 -27.99 -28.56
N MET A 66 31.94 -27.69 -27.47
CA MET A 66 33.39 -27.51 -27.26
C MET A 66 34.05 -26.42 -28.12
N GLY A 67 34.61 -25.40 -27.44
CA GLY A 67 35.51 -24.35 -27.97
C GLY A 67 35.26 -23.00 -27.29
N LEU A 68 35.74 -22.79 -26.05
CA LEU A 68 36.95 -22.06 -25.64
C LEU A 68 36.92 -20.51 -25.81
N PRO A 69 37.50 -19.76 -24.86
CA PRO A 69 37.10 -18.39 -24.51
C PRO A 69 37.93 -17.32 -25.25
N PRO A 70 37.41 -16.09 -25.41
CA PRO A 70 38.25 -14.96 -25.77
C PRO A 70 38.68 -14.22 -24.50
N ASN A 71 39.96 -14.40 -24.17
CA ASN A 71 40.71 -13.49 -23.33
C ASN A 71 41.18 -12.34 -24.25
N ARG A 72 40.74 -11.10 -24.01
CA ARG A 72 41.47 -9.83 -24.32
C ARG A 72 40.57 -8.61 -24.09
N THR A 73 40.88 -7.89 -23.01
CA THR A 73 40.86 -6.43 -23.00
C THR A 73 41.72 -5.88 -24.14
N PRO A 74 41.32 -4.74 -24.72
CA PRO A 74 42.26 -3.64 -24.83
C PRO A 74 41.66 -2.38 -24.23
N MET A 75 42.08 -2.08 -23.01
CA MET A 75 42.14 -0.71 -22.52
C MET A 75 43.14 0.03 -23.41
N SER A 76 42.64 0.75 -24.41
CA SER A 76 43.44 1.75 -25.13
C SER A 76 43.48 3.01 -24.27
N SER A 77 44.42 3.03 -23.32
CA SER A 77 44.90 4.27 -22.74
C SER A 77 45.82 4.95 -23.76
N HIS A 78 45.26 5.89 -24.52
CA HIS A 78 46.07 6.98 -25.04
C HIS A 78 46.27 8.01 -23.92
N ARG A 79 47.20 7.73 -22.99
CA ARG A 79 48.00 8.82 -22.42
C ARG A 79 49.19 9.06 -23.33
N LYS A 80 49.16 10.23 -23.94
CA LYS A 80 50.33 10.87 -24.55
C LYS A 80 51.47 10.89 -23.52
N GLY A 81 52.66 10.48 -23.96
CA GLY A 81 53.92 10.81 -23.30
C GLY A 81 54.37 9.82 -22.24
N ALA A 82 54.97 8.71 -22.66
CA ALA A 82 56.03 8.07 -21.87
C ALA A 82 57.15 7.72 -22.83
N GLU A 83 58.21 8.53 -22.78
CA GLU A 83 59.49 8.23 -23.39
C GLU A 83 60.00 6.86 -22.93
N VAL A 84 60.78 6.21 -23.79
CA VAL A 84 61.46 4.94 -23.54
C VAL A 84 62.14 4.97 -22.15
N PRO A 85 62.03 3.91 -21.32
CA PRO A 85 62.61 3.87 -19.97
C PRO A 85 64.07 4.31 -19.97
N HIS A 86 64.33 5.44 -19.31
CA HIS A 86 65.61 6.16 -19.35
C HIS A 86 66.68 5.55 -18.42
N HIS A 87 66.83 4.22 -18.41
CA HIS A 87 67.85 3.54 -17.59
C HIS A 87 69.29 4.01 -17.92
N SER A 88 69.50 4.61 -19.10
CA SER A 88 70.77 5.18 -19.57
C SER A 88 70.94 6.68 -19.27
N ASN A 89 69.86 7.41 -18.93
CA ASN A 89 69.93 8.83 -18.62
C ASN A 89 70.36 9.04 -17.16
N LYS A 90 71.64 9.38 -16.96
CA LYS A 90 72.23 9.56 -15.62
C LYS A 90 71.52 10.62 -14.78
N LYS A 91 70.94 11.67 -15.39
CA LYS A 91 70.23 12.73 -14.68
C LYS A 91 68.89 12.22 -14.16
N TRP A 92 68.11 11.56 -15.01
CA TRP A 92 66.80 10.97 -14.65
C TRP A 92 66.95 9.90 -13.57
N VAL A 93 67.93 9.00 -13.71
CA VAL A 93 68.20 7.96 -12.71
C VAL A 93 68.63 8.56 -11.36
N ALA A 94 69.38 9.67 -11.36
CA ALA A 94 69.76 10.35 -10.12
C ALA A 94 68.55 11.03 -9.45
N GLU A 95 67.70 11.70 -10.23
CA GLU A 95 66.49 12.37 -9.73
C GLU A 95 65.47 11.37 -9.18
N LYS A 96 65.20 10.28 -9.91
CA LYS A 96 64.30 9.21 -9.45
C LYS A 96 64.83 8.45 -8.25
N ALA A 97 66.13 8.18 -8.20
CA ALA A 97 66.74 7.60 -7.01
C ALA A 97 66.55 8.50 -5.78
N GLN A 98 66.64 9.83 -5.93
CA GLN A 98 66.37 10.76 -4.84
C GLN A 98 64.90 10.74 -4.44
N GLN A 99 63.95 10.76 -5.39
CA GLN A 99 62.51 10.70 -5.11
C GLN A 99 62.11 9.43 -4.34
N ILE A 100 62.60 8.26 -4.76
CA ILE A 100 62.33 6.99 -4.08
C ILE A 100 62.95 6.99 -2.68
N GLN A 101 64.14 7.57 -2.53
CA GLN A 101 64.79 7.71 -1.23
C GLN A 101 64.00 8.62 -0.28
N ASP A 102 63.53 9.76 -0.76
CA ASP A 102 62.72 10.71 0.04
C ASP A 102 61.40 10.07 0.47
N TYR A 103 60.76 9.31 -0.43
CA TYR A 103 59.54 8.54 -0.15
C TYR A 103 59.76 7.47 0.93
N LEU A 104 60.80 6.65 0.78
CA LEU A 104 61.12 5.59 1.76
C LEU A 104 61.49 6.19 3.13
N HIS A 105 62.16 7.34 3.16
CA HIS A 105 62.45 8.06 4.39
C HIS A 105 61.18 8.60 5.07
N ALA A 106 60.24 9.15 4.29
CA ALA A 106 58.97 9.68 4.82
C ALA A 106 58.07 8.59 5.42
N ILE A 107 58.13 7.36 4.91
CA ILE A 107 57.26 6.25 5.34
C ILE A 107 57.85 5.38 6.44
N LEU A 108 59.17 5.41 6.62
CA LEU A 108 59.87 4.64 7.66
C LEU A 108 59.28 4.79 9.08
N PRO A 109 58.83 5.98 9.52
CA PRO A 109 58.21 6.16 10.85
C PRO A 109 56.91 5.36 11.02
N SER A 110 56.13 5.22 9.95
CA SER A 110 54.80 4.57 9.98
C SER A 110 54.87 3.10 9.56
N HIS A 111 55.89 2.68 8.80
CA HIS A 111 56.07 1.30 8.35
C HIS A 111 57.54 0.87 8.43
N ALA A 112 57.82 -0.15 9.25
CA ALA A 112 59.17 -0.69 9.40
C ALA A 112 59.60 -1.50 8.16
N ILE A 113 60.69 -1.09 7.50
CA ILE A 113 61.29 -1.83 6.38
C ILE A 113 62.44 -2.70 6.90
N GLN A 114 62.38 -4.00 6.65
CA GLN A 114 63.35 -4.96 7.17
C GLN A 114 64.77 -4.67 6.64
N GLY A 115 65.73 -4.45 7.56
CA GLY A 115 67.14 -4.22 7.22
C GLY A 115 67.54 -2.77 6.91
N ILE A 116 66.60 -1.82 7.00
CA ILE A 116 66.85 -0.38 6.84
C ILE A 116 66.64 0.33 8.18
N THR A 117 67.65 1.05 8.64
CA THR A 117 67.60 1.91 9.83
C THR A 117 67.54 3.38 9.42
N GLY A 118 67.05 4.28 10.28
CA GLY A 118 66.90 5.71 9.96
C GLY A 118 68.18 6.39 9.45
N ASP A 119 69.35 5.91 9.87
CA ASP A 119 70.65 6.44 9.45
C ASP A 119 71.06 6.06 8.02
N PHE A 120 70.36 5.12 7.38
CA PHE A 120 70.66 4.62 6.04
C PHE A 120 70.55 5.72 4.98
N PHE A 121 69.59 6.63 5.13
CA PHE A 121 69.33 7.70 4.17
C PHE A 121 70.10 9.00 4.46
N ASN A 122 70.70 9.13 5.65
CA ASN A 122 71.47 10.32 6.08
C ASN A 122 72.93 10.33 5.59
N ARG A 123 73.44 9.20 5.09
CA ARG A 123 74.76 9.14 4.43
C ARG A 123 74.55 9.54 2.97
N GLY A 124 75.23 10.59 2.49
CA GLY A 124 75.04 11.22 1.16
C GLY A 124 75.23 10.36 -0.10
N SER A 125 75.11 9.04 0.00
CA SER A 125 75.17 8.04 -1.08
C SER A 125 73.96 7.09 -1.15
N GLY A 126 73.05 7.11 -0.17
CA GLY A 126 71.69 6.54 -0.24
C GLY A 126 71.52 5.21 -0.99
N LEU A 127 70.56 5.16 -1.92
CA LEU A 127 70.26 3.96 -2.75
C LEU A 127 71.45 3.47 -3.61
N ARG A 128 72.45 4.31 -3.91
CA ARG A 128 73.61 3.91 -4.72
C ARG A 128 74.57 2.96 -3.99
N GLN A 129 74.52 2.94 -2.65
CA GLN A 129 75.37 2.08 -1.82
C GLN A 129 74.58 1.06 -0.99
N MET A 130 73.35 0.73 -1.41
CA MET A 130 72.55 -0.27 -0.70
C MET A 130 73.15 -1.68 -0.78
N THR A 131 73.06 -2.41 0.31
CA THR A 131 73.39 -3.85 0.32
C THR A 131 72.26 -4.66 -0.30
N THR A 132 72.55 -5.88 -0.77
CA THR A 132 71.51 -6.78 -1.30
C THR A 132 70.40 -7.06 -0.30
N LYS A 133 70.70 -7.13 1.00
CA LYS A 133 69.68 -7.29 2.05
C LYS A 133 68.74 -6.10 2.15
N GLN A 134 69.28 -4.88 2.04
CA GLN A 134 68.48 -3.65 2.03
C GLN A 134 67.63 -3.56 0.77
N PHE A 135 68.18 -3.95 -0.39
CA PHE A 135 67.44 -4.05 -1.64
C PHE A 135 66.25 -5.01 -1.53
N VAL A 136 66.44 -6.22 -1.00
CA VAL A 136 65.34 -7.19 -0.79
C VAL A 136 64.33 -6.67 0.23
N GLY A 137 64.78 -5.99 1.29
CA GLY A 137 63.89 -5.33 2.25
C GLY A 137 62.96 -4.30 1.61
N ILE A 138 63.49 -3.45 0.72
CA ILE A 138 62.71 -2.46 -0.04
C ILE A 138 61.69 -3.14 -0.96
N ILE A 139 62.10 -4.19 -1.66
CA ILE A 139 61.19 -4.92 -2.57
C ILE A 139 60.06 -5.61 -1.80
N ASN A 140 60.38 -6.25 -0.67
CA ASN A 140 59.37 -6.88 0.18
C ASN A 140 58.36 -5.86 0.71
N PHE A 141 58.84 -4.68 1.11
CA PHE A 141 57.96 -3.59 1.48
C PHE A 141 56.96 -3.28 0.35
N PHE A 142 57.43 -3.04 -0.88
CA PHE A 142 56.52 -2.74 -2.00
C PHE A 142 55.57 -3.90 -2.34
N PHE A 143 56.04 -5.15 -2.34
CA PHE A 143 55.18 -6.30 -2.64
C PHE A 143 54.13 -6.57 -1.56
N HIS A 144 54.44 -6.32 -0.29
CA HIS A 144 53.46 -6.44 0.79
C HIS A 144 52.32 -5.44 0.63
N GLN A 145 52.60 -4.23 0.13
CA GLN A 145 51.56 -3.24 -0.17
C GLN A 145 50.65 -3.70 -1.31
N ILE A 146 51.24 -4.27 -2.36
CA ILE A 146 50.47 -4.74 -3.53
C ILE A 146 49.65 -5.99 -3.20
N SER A 147 50.22 -6.95 -2.47
CA SER A 147 49.65 -8.29 -2.28
C SER A 147 49.19 -8.60 -0.86
N ARG A 148 49.07 -7.59 0.03
CA ARG A 148 48.65 -7.71 1.45
C ARG A 148 49.26 -8.94 2.14
N ASN A 149 50.60 -8.97 2.20
CA ASN A 149 51.45 -10.01 2.85
C ASN A 149 51.48 -11.42 2.22
N ARG A 150 50.87 -11.64 1.04
CA ARG A 150 50.86 -12.98 0.40
C ARG A 150 52.16 -13.37 -0.33
N VAL A 151 53.04 -12.41 -0.61
CA VAL A 151 54.30 -12.64 -1.36
C VAL A 151 55.44 -12.09 -0.53
N THR A 152 56.41 -12.94 -0.17
CA THR A 152 57.64 -12.53 0.53
C THR A 152 58.84 -13.11 -0.20
N VAL A 153 59.71 -12.23 -0.67
CA VAL A 153 60.98 -12.53 -1.32
C VAL A 153 61.97 -13.01 -0.28
N GLY A 154 62.39 -14.27 -0.41
CA GLY A 154 63.27 -14.95 0.54
C GLY A 154 64.73 -14.99 0.08
N SER A 155 65.40 -16.12 0.31
CA SER A 155 66.80 -16.34 -0.07
C SER A 155 67.02 -16.40 -1.58
N ASN A 156 66.05 -16.91 -2.35
CA ASN A 156 66.09 -16.96 -3.82
C ASN A 156 65.50 -15.68 -4.46
N HIS A 157 65.97 -14.53 -3.98
CA HIS A 157 65.35 -13.24 -4.28
C HIS A 157 65.25 -12.91 -5.77
N VAL A 158 66.18 -13.36 -6.62
CA VAL A 158 66.14 -13.05 -8.05
C VAL A 158 64.94 -13.69 -8.75
N GLU A 159 64.62 -14.96 -8.49
CA GLU A 159 63.51 -15.63 -9.15
C GLU A 159 62.15 -15.23 -8.58
N ASP A 160 62.08 -15.03 -7.26
CA ASP A 160 60.87 -14.55 -6.59
C ASP A 160 60.47 -13.15 -7.10
N ILE A 161 61.46 -12.26 -7.28
CA ILE A 161 61.25 -10.93 -7.83
C ILE A 161 60.82 -11.02 -9.29
N MET A 162 61.50 -11.78 -10.15
CA MET A 162 61.11 -11.90 -11.56
C MET A 162 59.71 -12.50 -11.73
N ASN A 163 59.37 -13.55 -10.99
CA ASN A 163 58.05 -14.19 -11.06
C ASN A 163 56.95 -13.23 -10.60
N THR A 164 57.22 -12.44 -9.56
CA THR A 164 56.25 -11.45 -9.06
C THR A 164 56.08 -10.31 -10.04
N LEU A 165 57.17 -9.78 -10.61
CA LEU A 165 57.11 -8.76 -11.66
C LEU A 165 56.38 -9.26 -12.91
N GLN A 166 56.53 -10.53 -13.27
CA GLN A 166 55.77 -11.13 -14.37
C GLN A 166 54.27 -11.19 -14.07
N LYS A 167 53.88 -11.57 -12.84
CA LYS A 167 52.47 -11.55 -12.41
C LYS A 167 51.89 -10.13 -12.36
N LEU A 168 52.73 -9.14 -12.08
CA LEU A 168 52.39 -7.72 -12.11
C LEU A 168 52.40 -7.12 -13.52
N ASN A 169 52.68 -7.93 -14.56
CA ASN A 169 52.82 -7.49 -15.95
C ASN A 169 53.80 -6.32 -16.12
N TYR A 170 54.95 -6.38 -15.44
CA TYR A 170 55.98 -5.36 -15.55
C TYR A 170 56.46 -5.20 -17.01
N PRO A 171 56.40 -3.98 -17.58
CA PRO A 171 56.56 -3.79 -19.02
C PRO A 171 58.02 -3.77 -19.51
N TYR A 172 59.00 -3.75 -18.60
CA TYR A 172 60.42 -3.59 -18.96
C TYR A 172 61.24 -4.86 -18.66
N GLN A 173 62.33 -5.05 -19.42
CA GLN A 173 63.19 -6.21 -19.23
C GLN A 173 64.09 -6.03 -18.00
N VAL A 174 64.03 -6.99 -17.07
CA VAL A 174 64.95 -7.08 -15.93
C VAL A 174 65.79 -8.34 -16.06
N ASN A 175 67.10 -8.17 -16.23
CA ASN A 175 68.03 -9.29 -16.32
C ASN A 175 68.37 -9.85 -14.94
N LYS A 176 68.55 -11.17 -14.83
CA LYS A 176 68.96 -11.86 -13.59
C LYS A 176 70.22 -11.21 -12.96
N SER A 177 71.17 -10.79 -13.80
CA SER A 177 72.39 -10.10 -13.37
C SER A 177 72.12 -8.74 -12.71
N SER A 178 71.08 -8.02 -13.15
CA SER A 178 70.73 -6.71 -12.57
C SER A 178 70.18 -6.83 -11.15
N LEU A 179 69.52 -7.94 -10.82
CA LEU A 179 68.98 -8.21 -9.49
C LEU A 179 70.04 -8.80 -8.53
N MET A 180 71.02 -9.54 -9.05
CA MET A 180 72.15 -10.05 -8.26
C MET A 180 73.07 -8.93 -7.78
N THR A 181 73.31 -7.92 -8.62
CA THR A 181 74.21 -6.80 -8.32
C THR A 181 73.47 -5.46 -8.50
N PRO A 182 72.54 -5.09 -7.60
CA PRO A 182 71.61 -4.00 -7.84
C PRO A 182 72.24 -2.60 -7.82
N THR A 183 73.45 -2.45 -7.28
CA THR A 183 74.17 -1.16 -7.16
C THR A 183 75.27 -0.94 -8.20
N THR A 184 75.53 -1.93 -9.07
CA THR A 184 76.58 -1.80 -10.10
C THR A 184 76.18 -0.77 -11.16
N GLN A 185 77.14 -0.02 -11.68
CA GLN A 185 76.89 1.13 -12.57
C GLN A 185 75.99 0.82 -13.79
N HIS A 186 76.06 -0.41 -14.33
CA HIS A 186 75.27 -0.82 -15.50
C HIS A 186 73.88 -1.39 -15.15
N SER A 187 73.66 -1.85 -13.92
CA SER A 187 72.40 -2.43 -13.45
C SER A 187 71.55 -1.45 -12.65
N PHE A 188 72.18 -0.48 -11.97
CA PHE A 188 71.51 0.45 -11.07
C PHE A 188 70.37 1.22 -11.76
N GLY A 189 70.57 1.67 -13.00
CA GLY A 189 69.51 2.34 -13.77
C GLY A 189 68.26 1.47 -13.97
N HIS A 190 68.43 0.17 -14.22
CA HIS A 190 67.31 -0.78 -14.39
C HIS A 190 66.59 -1.02 -13.05
N VAL A 191 67.34 -1.07 -11.95
CA VAL A 191 66.76 -1.23 -10.60
C VAL A 191 65.94 -0.01 -10.21
N ILE A 192 66.40 1.21 -10.54
CA ILE A 192 65.65 2.44 -10.25
C ILE A 192 64.36 2.51 -11.07
N VAL A 193 64.39 2.14 -12.36
CA VAL A 193 63.15 2.07 -13.18
C VAL A 193 62.16 1.05 -12.61
N MET A 194 62.65 -0.06 -12.05
CA MET A 194 61.82 -1.07 -11.40
C MET A 194 61.22 -0.56 -10.08
N LEU A 195 62.02 0.10 -9.23
CA LEU A 195 61.54 0.65 -7.97
C LEU A 195 60.57 1.83 -8.19
N ASP A 196 60.79 2.68 -9.19
CA ASP A 196 59.89 3.76 -9.58
C ASP A 196 58.52 3.19 -9.99
N PHE A 197 58.49 2.13 -10.81
CA PHE A 197 57.25 1.42 -11.14
C PHE A 197 56.56 0.80 -9.93
N LEU A 198 57.32 0.19 -9.00
CA LEU A 198 56.72 -0.40 -7.80
C LEU A 198 56.20 0.65 -6.83
N MET A 199 56.81 1.85 -6.81
CA MET A 199 56.38 2.98 -6.01
C MET A 199 55.01 3.52 -6.44
N ASP A 200 54.61 3.38 -7.71
CA ASP A 200 53.26 3.75 -8.18
C ASP A 200 52.14 2.99 -7.45
N PHE A 201 52.43 1.82 -6.89
CA PHE A 201 51.47 1.01 -6.13
C PHE A 201 51.59 1.18 -4.61
N ALA A 202 52.49 2.04 -4.16
CA ALA A 202 52.84 2.18 -2.76
C ALA A 202 52.01 3.31 -2.11
N PRO A 203 51.70 3.22 -0.80
CA PRO A 203 50.87 4.21 -0.13
C PRO A 203 51.56 5.57 -0.10
N GLN A 204 50.87 6.67 -0.42
CA GLN A 204 51.48 8.00 -0.33
C GLN A 204 51.70 8.40 1.14
N PRO A 205 52.83 9.05 1.48
CA PRO A 205 53.07 9.55 2.83
C PRO A 205 52.10 10.71 3.10
N GLU A 206 51.15 10.45 3.98
CA GLU A 206 50.18 11.38 4.60
C GLU A 206 49.89 12.65 3.78
N ALA A 207 49.13 12.48 2.71
CA ALA A 207 48.17 13.50 2.31
C ALA A 207 46.92 13.29 3.15
N GLU A 208 46.50 14.33 3.86
CA GLU A 208 45.26 14.42 4.61
C GLU A 208 44.08 13.83 3.82
N GLU A 209 43.19 13.15 4.53
CA GLU A 209 41.99 12.50 4.02
C GLU A 209 41.24 13.34 2.99
N GLU A 210 41.37 13.03 1.71
CA GLU A 210 40.38 13.33 0.67
C GLU A 210 40.79 12.61 -0.62
N GLY A 211 40.05 11.56 -1.00
CA GLY A 211 40.14 10.99 -2.35
C GLY A 211 40.75 9.59 -2.51
N ARG A 212 40.45 8.63 -1.62
CA ARG A 212 40.49 7.19 -2.01
C ARG A 212 39.21 6.77 -2.72
N ASP A 213 38.79 7.52 -3.73
CA ASP A 213 37.81 7.06 -4.71
C ASP A 213 38.57 6.55 -5.92
N PHE A 214 39.02 5.30 -5.83
CA PHE A 214 39.37 4.55 -7.02
C PHE A 214 38.05 4.14 -7.71
N PRO A 215 37.84 4.44 -9.00
CA PRO A 215 36.56 4.23 -9.69
C PRO A 215 36.28 2.76 -10.05
N PHE A 216 36.81 1.82 -9.26
CA PHE A 216 36.56 0.38 -9.41
C PHE A 216 35.88 -0.23 -8.18
N MET A 217 35.28 0.60 -7.32
CA MET A 217 34.14 0.13 -6.55
C MET A 217 32.90 0.43 -7.40
N GLU A 218 32.40 -0.59 -8.09
CA GLU A 218 30.97 -0.67 -8.41
C GLU A 218 30.22 -0.63 -7.08
N THR A 219 30.06 0.56 -6.50
CA THR A 219 29.04 0.82 -5.50
C THR A 219 27.70 0.75 -6.23
N ALA A 220 26.73 0.11 -5.58
CA ALA A 220 25.46 -0.39 -6.12
C ALA A 220 24.54 0.67 -6.80
N ASP A 221 24.97 1.92 -6.94
CA ASP A 221 24.13 3.04 -7.33
C ASP A 221 23.90 3.18 -8.84
N GLN A 222 24.57 2.40 -9.71
CA GLN A 222 24.42 2.53 -11.17
C GLN A 222 23.57 1.44 -11.86
N HIS A 223 23.13 0.39 -11.16
CA HIS A 223 22.33 -0.68 -11.77
C HIS A 223 20.81 -0.52 -11.63
N SER A 224 20.33 0.44 -10.83
CA SER A 224 18.90 0.56 -10.50
C SER A 224 18.06 1.21 -11.62
N ALA A 225 18.58 2.15 -12.40
CA ALA A 225 17.77 2.90 -13.37
C ALA A 225 17.48 2.12 -14.68
N TYR A 226 18.44 1.31 -15.16
CA TYR A 226 18.32 0.66 -16.47
C TYR A 226 17.48 -0.63 -16.43
N LEU A 227 17.49 -1.36 -15.30
CA LEU A 227 16.71 -2.60 -15.16
C LEU A 227 15.27 -2.36 -14.69
N HIS A 228 14.99 -1.31 -13.90
CA HIS A 228 13.61 -0.99 -13.51
C HIS A 228 12.75 -0.42 -14.64
N SER A 229 13.35 0.25 -15.63
CA SER A 229 12.59 0.86 -16.73
C SER A 229 12.04 -0.15 -17.74
N MET A 230 12.63 -1.34 -17.88
CA MET A 230 12.17 -2.36 -18.85
C MET A 230 11.21 -3.40 -18.24
N ALA A 231 11.16 -3.53 -16.92
CA ALA A 231 10.34 -4.53 -16.24
C ALA A 231 8.92 -4.04 -15.89
N CYS A 232 8.70 -2.73 -15.74
CA CYS A 232 7.42 -2.22 -15.24
C CYS A 232 6.30 -2.09 -16.29
N GLU A 233 6.58 -2.01 -17.59
CA GLU A 233 5.53 -1.71 -18.58
C GLU A 233 4.89 -2.93 -19.26
N SER A 234 5.45 -4.14 -19.13
CA SER A 234 4.94 -5.33 -19.85
C SER A 234 4.16 -6.36 -19.01
N LEU A 235 3.96 -6.12 -17.71
CA LEU A 235 3.36 -7.10 -16.78
C LEU A 235 1.86 -6.89 -16.50
N ALA A 236 1.20 -5.92 -17.14
CA ALA A 236 -0.19 -5.57 -16.81
C ALA A 236 -1.27 -6.53 -17.37
N MET A 237 -0.94 -7.63 -18.07
CA MET A 237 -1.95 -8.44 -18.79
C MET A 237 -1.80 -9.98 -18.68
N SER A 238 -1.17 -10.53 -17.64
CA SER A 238 -1.17 -11.99 -17.43
C SER A 238 -1.25 -12.37 -15.95
N THR A 239 -2.37 -13.00 -15.56
CA THR A 239 -2.68 -13.41 -14.17
C THR A 239 -2.13 -14.79 -13.76
N THR A 240 -1.12 -15.33 -14.45
CA THR A 240 -0.55 -16.65 -14.10
C THR A 240 0.97 -16.75 -14.27
N GLN A 241 1.73 -15.74 -13.85
CA GLN A 241 3.18 -15.90 -13.70
C GLN A 241 3.65 -15.27 -12.39
N THR A 242 4.28 -16.08 -11.54
CA THR A 242 4.99 -15.64 -10.34
C THR A 242 6.10 -14.65 -10.72
N PRO A 243 6.21 -13.49 -10.06
CA PRO A 243 7.27 -12.54 -10.34
C PRO A 243 8.64 -13.19 -10.08
N ALA A 244 9.60 -12.90 -10.96
CA ALA A 244 11.00 -13.22 -10.72
C ALA A 244 11.42 -12.56 -9.39
N ILE A 245 12.12 -13.32 -8.54
CA ILE A 245 12.60 -12.89 -7.23
C ILE A 245 13.51 -11.68 -7.45
N VAL A 246 13.00 -10.48 -7.21
CA VAL A 246 13.81 -9.27 -7.09
C VAL A 246 14.53 -9.38 -5.74
N LEU A 247 15.84 -9.59 -5.80
CA LEU A 247 16.69 -9.57 -4.61
C LEU A 247 16.70 -8.13 -4.07
N ASP A 248 16.22 -7.97 -2.84
CA ASP A 248 16.25 -6.69 -2.13
C ASP A 248 17.66 -6.47 -1.60
N GLU A 249 18.45 -5.71 -2.36
CA GLU A 249 19.86 -5.47 -2.11
C GLU A 249 20.09 -4.82 -0.73
N GLU A 250 19.20 -3.94 -0.27
CA GLU A 250 19.30 -3.33 1.06
C GLU A 250 19.03 -4.34 2.20
N LEU A 251 18.12 -5.29 1.98
CA LEU A 251 17.87 -6.36 2.95
C LEU A 251 19.09 -7.29 3.03
N ILE A 252 19.67 -7.62 1.88
CA ILE A 252 20.84 -8.49 1.79
C ILE A 252 22.04 -7.84 2.46
N GLU A 253 22.25 -6.55 2.23
CA GLU A 253 23.30 -5.78 2.91
C GLU A 253 23.10 -5.81 4.43
N LEU A 254 21.88 -5.55 4.92
CA LEU A 254 21.57 -5.62 6.34
C LEU A 254 21.90 -7.00 6.92
N LEU A 255 21.50 -8.08 6.25
CA LEU A 255 21.77 -9.44 6.70
C LEU A 255 23.26 -9.77 6.69
N LEU A 256 24.00 -9.36 5.66
CA LEU A 256 25.44 -9.55 5.57
C LEU A 256 26.17 -8.80 6.69
N VAL A 257 25.82 -7.54 6.93
CA VAL A 257 26.41 -6.75 8.03
C VAL A 257 26.13 -7.40 9.38
N GLN A 258 24.87 -7.76 9.67
CA GLN A 258 24.54 -8.40 10.95
C GLN A 258 25.13 -9.80 11.09
N SER A 259 25.35 -10.53 9.98
CA SER A 259 26.00 -11.85 10.02
C SER A 259 27.45 -11.77 10.51
N THR A 260 28.19 -10.72 10.16
CA THR A 260 29.57 -10.53 10.65
C THR A 260 29.63 -10.30 12.16
N ALA A 261 28.67 -9.55 12.69
CA ALA A 261 28.51 -9.38 14.14
C ALA A 261 28.08 -10.69 14.82
N CYS A 262 27.21 -11.47 14.18
CA CYS A 262 26.79 -12.78 14.67
C CYS A 262 27.95 -13.79 14.70
N PHE A 263 28.81 -13.83 13.67
CA PHE A 263 30.01 -14.68 13.66
C PHE A 263 30.99 -14.31 14.76
N SER A 264 31.14 -13.02 15.04
CA SER A 264 31.99 -12.55 16.14
C SER A 264 31.47 -13.00 17.51
N LEU A 265 30.15 -13.00 17.71
CA LEU A 265 29.52 -13.49 18.95
C LEU A 265 29.58 -15.02 19.06
N TRP A 266 29.46 -15.72 17.94
CA TRP A 266 29.62 -17.17 17.84
C TRP A 266 31.03 -17.61 18.23
N ASP A 267 32.06 -16.93 17.70
CA ASP A 267 33.47 -17.20 18.03
C ASP A 267 33.78 -16.92 19.52
N GLN A 268 32.94 -16.13 20.18
CA GLN A 268 33.03 -15.80 21.61
C GLN A 268 32.14 -16.68 22.51
N GLU A 269 31.42 -17.65 21.94
CA GLU A 269 30.45 -18.53 22.63
C GLU A 269 29.35 -17.77 23.41
N ASN A 270 29.01 -16.54 23.00
CA ASN A 270 28.02 -15.71 23.70
C ASN A 270 26.60 -15.89 23.12
N SER A 271 25.96 -17.01 23.47
CA SER A 271 24.65 -17.41 22.94
C SER A 271 23.48 -16.47 23.30
N GLU A 272 23.55 -15.77 24.43
CA GLU A 272 22.47 -14.85 24.85
C GLU A 272 22.47 -13.57 24.00
N GLU A 273 23.64 -12.97 23.79
CA GLU A 273 23.77 -11.80 22.90
C GLU A 273 23.52 -12.16 21.44
N GLU A 274 23.91 -13.37 21.02
CA GLU A 274 23.57 -13.90 19.69
C GLU A 274 22.06 -13.95 19.48
N ALA A 275 21.30 -14.52 20.43
CA ALA A 275 19.85 -14.60 20.35
C ALA A 275 19.18 -13.21 20.35
N LEU A 276 19.70 -12.27 21.12
CA LEU A 276 19.25 -10.87 21.12
C LEU A 276 19.52 -10.17 19.79
N LEU A 277 20.70 -10.38 19.20
CA LEU A 277 21.07 -9.82 17.90
C LEU A 277 20.20 -10.40 16.78
N GLN A 278 19.94 -11.71 16.81
CA GLN A 278 19.04 -12.39 15.88
C GLN A 278 17.61 -11.87 16.01
N ALA A 279 17.09 -11.69 17.23
CA ALA A 279 15.76 -11.14 17.47
C ALA A 279 15.63 -9.70 16.95
N ARG A 280 16.60 -8.83 17.24
CA ARG A 280 16.63 -7.44 16.73
C ARG A 280 16.75 -7.39 15.21
N THR A 281 17.56 -8.27 14.63
CA THR A 281 17.72 -8.35 13.16
C THR A 281 16.43 -8.82 12.54
N ARG A 282 15.77 -9.85 13.10
CA ARG A 282 14.45 -10.32 12.69
C ARG A 282 13.42 -9.20 12.70
N ASP A 283 13.33 -8.42 13.79
CA ASP A 283 12.37 -7.32 13.88
C ASP A 283 12.65 -6.22 12.84
N LYS A 284 13.92 -5.89 12.57
CA LYS A 284 14.29 -4.97 11.49
C LYS A 284 13.94 -5.50 10.09
N VAL A 285 14.12 -6.79 9.85
CA VAL A 285 13.74 -7.44 8.58
C VAL A 285 12.23 -7.40 8.41
N ILE A 286 11.47 -7.69 9.46
CA ILE A 286 10.00 -7.64 9.46
C ILE A 286 9.52 -6.21 9.21
N ASN A 287 10.14 -5.22 9.85
CA ASN A 287 9.84 -3.81 9.60
C ASN A 287 10.07 -3.42 8.14
N LYS A 288 11.22 -3.78 7.56
CA LYS A 288 11.52 -3.46 6.16
C LYS A 288 10.65 -4.21 5.15
N LYS A 289 10.25 -5.46 5.42
CA LYS A 289 9.53 -6.31 4.45
C LYS A 289 8.01 -6.27 4.57
N CYS A 290 7.50 -6.04 5.76
CA CYS A 290 6.08 -6.13 6.05
C CYS A 290 5.49 -4.81 6.55
N ASP A 291 6.30 -3.75 6.73
CA ASP A 291 5.91 -2.49 7.37
C ASP A 291 5.34 -2.68 8.80
N LEU A 292 5.77 -3.75 9.47
CA LEU A 292 5.32 -4.11 10.82
C LEU A 292 6.41 -3.91 11.87
N ALA A 293 6.05 -3.42 13.05
CA ALA A 293 7.01 -2.96 14.04
C ALA A 293 7.97 -4.06 14.55
N ASP A 294 7.45 -5.27 14.78
CA ASP A 294 8.19 -6.39 15.38
C ASP A 294 7.56 -7.74 15.00
N SER A 295 8.20 -8.83 15.43
CA SER A 295 7.66 -10.17 15.19
C SER A 295 6.27 -10.40 15.77
N ARG A 296 5.91 -9.71 16.87
CA ARG A 296 4.59 -9.85 17.50
C ARG A 296 3.50 -9.19 16.67
N ALA A 297 3.79 -8.04 16.07
CA ALA A 297 2.90 -7.38 15.12
C ALA A 297 2.69 -8.24 13.87
N LEU A 298 3.74 -8.92 13.38
CA LEU A 298 3.62 -9.89 12.30
C LEU A 298 2.76 -11.09 12.68
N ASP A 299 2.96 -11.67 13.86
CA ASP A 299 2.12 -12.79 14.34
C ASP A 299 0.66 -12.36 14.49
N ALA A 300 0.41 -11.16 15.02
CA ALA A 300 -0.94 -10.61 15.15
C ALA A 300 -1.60 -10.34 13.78
N ASP A 301 -0.84 -9.87 12.79
CA ASP A 301 -1.34 -9.68 11.43
C ASP A 301 -1.58 -11.02 10.72
N ILE A 302 -0.71 -12.02 10.91
CA ILE A 302 -0.94 -13.39 10.45
C ILE A 302 -2.22 -13.96 11.04
N ASP A 303 -2.46 -13.77 12.33
CA ASP A 303 -3.67 -14.25 12.98
C ASP A 303 -4.92 -13.47 12.54
N ALA A 304 -4.79 -12.16 12.32
CA ALA A 304 -5.85 -11.34 11.75
C ALA A 304 -6.17 -11.75 10.30
N LEU A 305 -5.15 -12.06 9.49
CA LEU A 305 -5.29 -12.54 8.12
C LEU A 305 -5.85 -13.95 8.08
N LYS A 306 -5.41 -14.88 8.93
CA LYS A 306 -6.02 -16.20 9.08
C LYS A 306 -7.48 -16.10 9.49
N LYS A 307 -7.80 -15.18 10.41
CA LYS A 307 -9.17 -14.92 10.81
C LYS A 307 -9.97 -14.35 9.64
N LYS A 308 -9.45 -13.37 8.90
CA LYS A 308 -10.08 -12.88 7.66
C LYS A 308 -10.23 -13.97 6.60
N LEU A 309 -9.28 -14.90 6.49
CA LEU A 309 -9.33 -16.00 5.55
C LEU A 309 -10.40 -17.00 5.97
N SER A 310 -10.49 -17.33 7.26
CA SER A 310 -11.57 -18.13 7.82
C SER A 310 -12.93 -17.44 7.70
N ASP A 311 -13.01 -16.13 7.92
CA ASP A 311 -14.22 -15.32 7.76
C ASP A 311 -14.60 -15.23 6.27
N LEU A 312 -13.63 -15.13 5.36
CA LEU A 312 -13.83 -15.16 3.92
C LEU A 312 -14.18 -16.56 3.40
N GLU A 313 -13.67 -17.63 4.01
CA GLU A 313 -14.06 -19.01 3.73
C GLU A 313 -15.48 -19.27 4.23
N LEU A 314 -15.84 -18.71 5.39
CA LEU A 314 -17.22 -18.71 5.89
C LEU A 314 -18.13 -17.87 4.99
N GLU A 315 -17.68 -16.68 4.57
CA GLU A 315 -18.34 -15.87 3.56
C GLU A 315 -18.31 -16.56 2.20
N LEU A 316 -17.38 -17.45 1.87
CA LEU A 316 -17.39 -18.24 0.63
C LEU A 316 -18.36 -19.42 0.76
N GLU A 317 -18.54 -19.99 1.95
CA GLU A 317 -19.63 -20.93 2.24
C GLU A 317 -21.00 -20.24 2.24
N GLU A 318 -21.07 -18.97 2.64
CA GLU A 318 -22.29 -18.15 2.65
C GLU A 318 -22.58 -17.44 1.30
N ALA A 319 -21.53 -17.04 0.57
CA ALA A 319 -21.54 -16.40 -0.74
C ALA A 319 -21.29 -17.36 -1.89
N LEU A 320 -21.03 -18.65 -1.61
CA LEU A 320 -21.56 -19.72 -2.44
C LEU A 320 -23.05 -19.45 -2.49
N PRO A 321 -23.57 -18.94 -3.62
CA PRO A 321 -24.99 -18.87 -3.77
C PRO A 321 -25.49 -20.31 -3.61
N GLY A 322 -26.77 -20.45 -3.30
CA GLY A 322 -27.48 -21.72 -3.40
C GLY A 322 -27.46 -22.39 -4.79
N ASP A 323 -26.37 -22.35 -5.54
CA ASP A 323 -26.02 -23.28 -6.60
C ASP A 323 -25.40 -24.58 -6.05
N GLY A 324 -25.85 -24.96 -4.85
CA GLY A 324 -26.37 -26.31 -4.67
C GLY A 324 -27.20 -26.79 -5.87
N LYS A 325 -27.74 -25.91 -6.74
CA LYS A 325 -28.20 -26.29 -8.09
C LYS A 325 -27.20 -27.09 -8.90
N ARG A 326 -25.91 -26.75 -9.08
CA ARG A 326 -25.03 -27.55 -9.93
C ARG A 326 -24.73 -28.92 -9.32
N PHE A 327 -24.48 -28.97 -8.02
CA PHE A 327 -24.28 -30.25 -7.31
C PHE A 327 -25.57 -31.08 -7.24
N LYS A 328 -26.72 -30.46 -6.93
CA LYS A 328 -28.06 -31.10 -6.98
C LYS A 328 -28.47 -31.45 -8.40
N GLN A 329 -27.99 -30.76 -9.42
CA GLN A 329 -28.26 -31.04 -10.83
C GLN A 329 -27.42 -32.22 -11.30
N LEU A 330 -26.17 -32.33 -10.86
CA LEU A 330 -25.36 -33.54 -11.09
C LEU A 330 -25.94 -34.74 -10.32
N GLU A 331 -26.37 -34.52 -9.08
CA GLU A 331 -27.02 -35.55 -8.26
C GLU A 331 -28.40 -35.93 -8.83
N SER A 332 -29.18 -34.98 -9.37
CA SER A 332 -30.45 -35.25 -10.03
C SER A 332 -30.24 -35.98 -11.34
N LEU A 333 -29.25 -35.60 -12.15
CA LEU A 333 -28.92 -36.29 -13.41
C LEU A 333 -28.39 -37.70 -13.15
N SER A 334 -27.61 -37.92 -12.09
CA SER A 334 -27.17 -39.25 -11.68
C SER A 334 -28.34 -40.12 -11.19
N ARG A 335 -29.27 -39.55 -10.42
CA ARG A 335 -30.51 -40.23 -10.03
C ARG A 335 -31.39 -40.53 -11.24
N GLU A 336 -31.50 -39.61 -12.18
CA GLU A 336 -32.25 -39.77 -13.43
C GLU A 336 -31.64 -40.85 -14.31
N GLN A 337 -30.31 -40.88 -14.46
CA GLN A 337 -29.61 -41.93 -15.20
C GLN A 337 -29.84 -43.31 -14.56
N ASN A 338 -29.79 -43.41 -13.23
CA ASN A 338 -30.09 -44.65 -12.52
C ASN A 338 -31.56 -45.07 -12.65
N GLN A 339 -32.49 -44.12 -12.57
CA GLN A 339 -33.92 -44.37 -12.79
C GLN A 339 -34.20 -44.83 -14.22
N LEU A 340 -33.61 -44.17 -15.21
CA LEU A 340 -33.71 -44.58 -16.62
C LEU A 340 -33.10 -45.96 -16.84
N GLY A 341 -31.95 -46.27 -16.21
CA GLY A 341 -31.36 -47.60 -16.25
C GLY A 341 -32.26 -48.69 -15.67
N GLN A 342 -32.89 -48.43 -14.52
CA GLN A 342 -33.86 -49.34 -13.90
C GLN A 342 -35.12 -49.50 -14.76
N GLN A 343 -35.64 -48.42 -15.35
CA GLN A 343 -36.77 -48.47 -16.26
C GLN A 343 -36.44 -49.26 -17.52
N LEU A 344 -35.25 -49.09 -18.09
CA LEU A 344 -34.81 -49.81 -19.29
C LEU A 344 -34.69 -51.31 -18.99
N GLN A 345 -34.14 -51.67 -17.82
CA GLN A 345 -34.08 -53.05 -17.36
C GLN A 345 -35.48 -53.66 -17.13
N ALA A 346 -36.41 -52.90 -16.51
CA ALA A 346 -37.78 -53.34 -16.31
C ALA A 346 -38.52 -53.54 -17.64
N ILE A 347 -38.34 -52.62 -18.60
CA ILE A 347 -38.91 -52.74 -19.95
C ILE A 347 -38.33 -53.96 -20.69
N GLN A 348 -37.03 -54.21 -20.56
CA GLN A 348 -36.40 -55.40 -21.15
C GLN A 348 -36.95 -56.70 -20.55
N GLN A 349 -37.17 -56.75 -19.23
CA GLN A 349 -37.80 -57.89 -18.57
C GLN A 349 -39.26 -58.07 -19.00
N GLU A 350 -40.02 -56.97 -19.08
CA GLU A 350 -41.40 -56.99 -19.55
C GLU A 350 -41.51 -57.44 -21.02
N ASP A 351 -40.62 -56.97 -21.88
CA ASP A 351 -40.53 -57.40 -23.28
C ASP A 351 -40.19 -58.88 -23.40
N ALA A 352 -39.25 -59.38 -22.58
CA ALA A 352 -38.96 -60.82 -22.52
C ALA A 352 -40.18 -61.64 -22.07
N MET A 353 -40.89 -61.20 -21.03
CA MET A 353 -42.13 -61.84 -20.57
C MET A 353 -43.23 -61.81 -21.64
N LYS A 354 -43.41 -60.67 -22.32
CA LYS A 354 -44.38 -60.54 -23.42
C LYS A 354 -44.03 -61.44 -24.60
N ARG A 355 -42.75 -61.57 -24.97
CA ARG A 355 -42.32 -62.50 -26.02
C ARG A 355 -42.63 -63.94 -25.66
N ASN A 356 -42.37 -64.34 -24.42
CA ASN A 356 -42.71 -65.69 -23.94
C ASN A 356 -44.23 -65.92 -23.96
N SER A 357 -45.02 -64.95 -23.48
CA SER A 357 -46.49 -65.04 -23.51
C SER A 357 -47.04 -65.08 -24.94
N ILE A 358 -46.46 -64.31 -25.88
CA ILE A 358 -46.80 -64.37 -27.31
C ILE A 358 -46.47 -65.75 -27.88
N GLN A 359 -45.35 -66.36 -27.50
CA GLN A 359 -44.98 -67.70 -27.93
C GLN A 359 -45.97 -68.76 -27.40
N GLU A 360 -46.36 -68.66 -26.14
CA GLU A 360 -47.39 -69.51 -25.53
C GLU A 360 -48.74 -69.35 -26.24
N LEU A 361 -49.20 -68.11 -26.44
CA LEU A 361 -50.43 -67.80 -27.17
C LEU A 361 -50.40 -68.33 -28.60
N ARG A 362 -49.25 -68.23 -29.30
CA ARG A 362 -49.08 -68.82 -30.64
C ARG A 362 -49.18 -70.34 -30.62
N SER A 363 -48.62 -70.99 -29.60
CA SER A 363 -48.71 -72.44 -29.45
C SER A 363 -50.16 -72.88 -29.14
N SER A 364 -50.85 -72.16 -28.26
CA SER A 364 -52.26 -72.37 -27.94
C SER A 364 -53.17 -72.13 -29.15
N ALA A 365 -52.93 -71.06 -29.92
CA ALA A 365 -53.68 -70.78 -31.15
C ALA A 365 -53.47 -71.88 -32.21
N LYS A 366 -52.24 -72.41 -32.35
CA LYS A 366 -51.98 -73.58 -33.20
C LYS A 366 -52.74 -74.82 -32.73
N GLN A 367 -52.80 -75.07 -31.42
CA GLN A 367 -53.57 -76.17 -30.86
C GLN A 367 -55.08 -75.99 -31.13
N LYS A 368 -55.64 -74.83 -30.80
CA LYS A 368 -57.07 -74.54 -31.01
C LYS A 368 -57.46 -74.59 -32.49
N THR A 369 -56.60 -74.15 -33.40
CA THR A 369 -56.86 -74.29 -34.84
C THR A 369 -56.81 -75.75 -35.31
N ALA A 370 -55.99 -76.61 -34.68
CA ALA A 370 -56.03 -78.04 -34.91
C ALA A 370 -57.33 -78.66 -34.38
N ASP A 371 -57.75 -78.30 -33.16
CA ASP A 371 -59.00 -78.76 -32.54
C ASP A 371 -60.23 -78.35 -33.39
N ILE A 372 -60.30 -77.10 -33.87
CA ILE A 372 -61.37 -76.63 -34.77
C ILE A 372 -61.39 -77.44 -36.06
N LYS A 373 -60.23 -77.78 -36.63
CA LYS A 373 -60.17 -78.62 -37.82
C LYS A 373 -60.67 -80.04 -37.54
N ALA A 374 -60.39 -80.59 -36.36
CA ALA A 374 -60.91 -81.90 -35.94
C ALA A 374 -62.44 -81.86 -35.77
N LEU A 375 -62.97 -80.90 -35.01
CA LEU A 375 -64.41 -80.72 -34.83
C LEU A 375 -65.16 -80.48 -36.14
N ARG A 376 -64.57 -79.73 -37.09
CA ARG A 376 -65.16 -79.57 -38.44
C ARG A 376 -65.16 -80.85 -39.27
N LYS A 377 -64.25 -81.79 -39.01
CA LYS A 377 -64.31 -83.12 -39.64
C LYS A 377 -65.42 -83.95 -39.01
N GLU A 378 -65.54 -83.94 -37.69
CA GLU A 378 -66.60 -84.62 -36.96
C GLU A 378 -67.98 -84.10 -37.35
N LEU A 379 -68.18 -82.78 -37.41
CA LEU A 379 -69.46 -82.18 -37.82
C LEU A 379 -69.86 -82.61 -39.24
N ARG A 380 -68.90 -82.65 -40.18
CA ARG A 380 -69.16 -83.15 -41.54
C ARG A 380 -69.53 -84.63 -41.53
N HIS A 381 -68.86 -85.43 -40.71
CA HIS A 381 -69.17 -86.85 -40.57
C HIS A 381 -70.60 -87.05 -40.02
N THR A 382 -70.95 -86.36 -38.94
CA THR A 382 -72.29 -86.43 -38.35
C THR A 382 -73.37 -85.94 -39.32
N GLN A 383 -73.12 -84.85 -40.04
CA GLN A 383 -74.05 -84.32 -41.04
C GLN A 383 -74.30 -85.32 -42.18
N GLN A 384 -73.25 -86.01 -42.63
CA GLN A 384 -73.36 -87.06 -43.64
C GLN A 384 -74.16 -88.26 -43.12
N THR A 385 -73.91 -88.69 -41.88
CA THR A 385 -74.64 -89.77 -41.21
C THR A 385 -76.14 -89.43 -41.12
N VAL A 386 -76.49 -88.24 -40.66
CA VAL A 386 -77.89 -87.76 -40.58
C VAL A 386 -78.56 -87.74 -41.95
N SER A 387 -77.87 -87.26 -42.99
CA SER A 387 -78.45 -87.19 -44.35
C SER A 387 -78.75 -88.55 -44.98
N SER A 388 -78.13 -89.63 -44.48
CA SER A 388 -78.28 -90.99 -45.00
C SER A 388 -79.34 -91.83 -44.28
N GLN A 389 -79.96 -91.30 -43.22
CA GLN A 389 -80.96 -92.01 -42.43
C GLN A 389 -82.31 -92.05 -43.16
N ARG A 390 -82.95 -93.22 -43.18
CA ARG A 390 -84.32 -93.42 -43.70
C ARG A 390 -85.23 -93.77 -42.55
N TYR A 391 -86.36 -93.06 -42.45
CA TYR A 391 -87.31 -93.19 -41.35
C TYR A 391 -88.63 -93.81 -41.82
N THR A 392 -89.24 -94.63 -40.96
CA THR A 392 -90.63 -95.06 -41.13
C THR A 392 -91.61 -93.95 -40.70
N ALA A 393 -92.87 -94.03 -41.14
CA ALA A 393 -93.87 -92.99 -40.84
C ALA A 393 -94.11 -92.79 -39.33
N GLN A 394 -94.07 -93.88 -38.54
CA GLN A 394 -94.20 -93.81 -37.08
C GLN A 394 -92.98 -93.13 -36.45
N GLN A 395 -91.77 -93.50 -36.86
CA GLN A 395 -90.53 -92.86 -36.40
C GLN A 395 -90.47 -91.38 -36.76
N LEU A 396 -90.98 -90.99 -37.95
CA LEU A 396 -91.08 -89.59 -38.36
C LEU A 396 -92.01 -88.80 -37.44
N LYS A 397 -93.16 -89.38 -37.06
CA LYS A 397 -94.12 -88.73 -36.14
C LYS A 397 -93.54 -88.59 -34.74
N ASP A 398 -92.87 -89.62 -34.22
CA ASP A 398 -92.19 -89.57 -32.93
C ASP A 398 -91.04 -88.54 -32.95
N LEU A 399 -90.26 -88.48 -34.02
CA LEU A 399 -89.24 -87.45 -34.24
C LEU A 399 -89.84 -86.05 -34.35
N GLN A 400 -91.01 -85.90 -34.97
CA GLN A 400 -91.68 -84.62 -35.09
C GLN A 400 -92.17 -84.11 -33.72
N VAL A 401 -92.71 -85.00 -32.88
CA VAL A 401 -93.07 -84.70 -31.49
C VAL A 401 -91.82 -84.31 -30.70
N GLN A 402 -90.74 -85.10 -30.80
CA GLN A 402 -89.47 -84.75 -30.16
C GLN A 402 -88.91 -83.42 -30.65
N CYS A 403 -89.01 -83.10 -31.95
CA CYS A 403 -88.61 -81.80 -32.49
C CYS A 403 -89.47 -80.66 -31.93
N THR A 404 -90.78 -80.84 -31.78
CA THR A 404 -91.64 -79.82 -31.16
C THR A 404 -91.33 -79.64 -29.67
N ASP A 405 -91.09 -80.71 -28.94
CA ASP A 405 -90.72 -80.66 -27.52
C ASP A 405 -89.36 -79.98 -27.33
N ARG A 406 -88.35 -80.36 -28.13
CA ARG A 406 -87.05 -79.70 -28.15
C ARG A 406 -87.13 -78.23 -28.57
N SER A 407 -88.00 -77.89 -29.52
CA SER A 407 -88.26 -76.50 -29.90
C SER A 407 -88.90 -75.71 -28.76
N ASN A 408 -89.80 -76.32 -27.98
CA ASN A 408 -90.41 -75.67 -26.83
C ASN A 408 -89.40 -75.50 -25.68
N GLU A 409 -88.59 -76.52 -25.40
CA GLU A 409 -87.44 -76.43 -24.47
C GLU A 409 -86.49 -75.31 -24.89
N SER A 410 -86.13 -75.22 -26.18
CA SER A 410 -85.28 -74.15 -26.71
C SER A 410 -85.86 -72.76 -26.45
N LYS A 411 -87.17 -72.57 -26.66
CA LYS A 411 -87.84 -71.29 -26.38
C LYS A 411 -87.85 -70.94 -24.90
N VAL A 412 -87.95 -71.93 -24.01
CA VAL A 412 -87.82 -71.71 -22.55
C VAL A 412 -86.40 -71.26 -22.21
N TYR A 413 -85.39 -71.93 -22.76
CA TYR A 413 -83.99 -71.52 -22.56
C TYR A 413 -83.71 -70.13 -23.15
N GLU A 414 -84.26 -69.78 -24.32
CA GLU A 414 -84.13 -68.43 -24.88
C GLU A 414 -84.71 -67.34 -23.97
N ARG A 415 -85.87 -67.59 -23.34
CA ARG A 415 -86.45 -66.67 -22.37
C ARG A 415 -85.57 -66.53 -21.12
N GLN A 416 -85.08 -67.65 -20.59
CA GLN A 416 -84.16 -67.64 -19.44
C GLN A 416 -82.88 -66.87 -19.77
N ILE A 417 -82.30 -67.05 -20.95
CA ILE A 417 -81.11 -66.31 -21.40
C ILE A 417 -81.41 -64.81 -21.47
N LYS A 418 -82.56 -64.40 -22.02
CA LYS A 418 -82.96 -62.99 -22.07
C LYS A 418 -83.08 -62.39 -20.67
N GLU A 419 -83.77 -63.05 -19.75
CA GLU A 419 -83.88 -62.58 -18.36
C GLU A 419 -82.52 -62.48 -17.66
N VAL A 420 -81.63 -63.45 -17.86
CA VAL A 420 -80.28 -63.42 -17.29
C VAL A 420 -79.48 -62.26 -17.87
N THR A 421 -79.56 -62.03 -19.18
CA THR A 421 -78.86 -60.94 -19.87
C THR A 421 -79.36 -59.57 -19.40
N GLU A 422 -80.67 -59.40 -19.20
CA GLU A 422 -81.25 -58.16 -18.65
C GLU A 422 -80.82 -57.92 -17.19
N ARG A 423 -80.76 -58.97 -16.36
CA ARG A 423 -80.24 -58.88 -14.99
C ARG A 423 -78.76 -58.50 -14.98
N GLU A 424 -77.95 -59.10 -15.86
CA GLU A 424 -76.54 -58.78 -16.03
C GLU A 424 -76.35 -57.32 -16.46
N LEU A 425 -77.10 -56.85 -17.45
CA LEU A 425 -77.08 -55.46 -17.91
C LEU A 425 -77.43 -54.49 -16.77
N ASN A 426 -78.48 -54.77 -16.00
CA ASN A 426 -78.86 -53.96 -14.85
C ASN A 426 -77.76 -53.93 -13.78
N GLN A 427 -77.13 -55.07 -13.48
CA GLN A 427 -75.99 -55.13 -12.56
C GLN A 427 -74.80 -54.32 -13.09
N GLN A 428 -74.50 -54.40 -14.40
CA GLN A 428 -73.43 -53.63 -15.03
C GLN A 428 -73.71 -52.12 -14.96
N VAL A 429 -74.95 -51.69 -15.16
CA VAL A 429 -75.35 -50.27 -15.01
C VAL A 429 -75.19 -49.82 -13.56
N MET A 430 -75.62 -50.63 -12.58
CA MET A 430 -75.43 -50.30 -11.17
C MET A 430 -73.95 -50.21 -10.78
N LEU A 431 -73.14 -51.16 -11.26
CA LEU A 431 -71.69 -51.15 -11.05
C LEU A 431 -71.06 -49.90 -11.68
N SER A 432 -71.43 -49.56 -12.92
CA SER A 432 -70.96 -48.36 -13.62
C SER A 432 -71.32 -47.08 -12.85
N ARG A 433 -72.58 -46.94 -12.39
CA ARG A 433 -73.01 -45.81 -11.55
C ARG A 433 -72.24 -45.74 -10.23
N SER A 434 -71.97 -46.87 -9.60
CA SER A 434 -71.18 -46.91 -8.36
C SER A 434 -69.72 -46.52 -8.58
N LYS A 435 -69.11 -46.97 -9.69
CA LYS A 435 -67.76 -46.61 -10.10
C LYS A 435 -67.66 -45.12 -10.41
N GLN A 436 -68.65 -44.55 -11.12
CA GLN A 436 -68.70 -43.13 -11.39
C GLN A 436 -68.75 -42.31 -10.10
N LYS A 437 -69.64 -42.67 -9.16
CA LYS A 437 -69.73 -42.00 -7.85
C LYS A 437 -68.41 -42.06 -7.07
N LEU A 438 -67.66 -43.15 -7.18
CA LEU A 438 -66.34 -43.27 -6.56
C LEU A 438 -65.32 -42.34 -7.22
N LEU A 439 -65.27 -42.31 -8.56
CA LEU A 439 -64.39 -41.43 -9.32
C LEU A 439 -64.67 -39.95 -9.03
N ASP A 440 -65.95 -39.57 -8.96
CA ASP A 440 -66.35 -38.19 -8.63
C ASP A 440 -65.83 -37.79 -7.24
N LYS A 441 -65.90 -38.69 -6.25
CA LYS A 441 -65.36 -38.45 -4.90
C LYS A 441 -63.84 -38.32 -4.89
N ILE A 442 -63.14 -39.16 -5.66
CA ILE A 442 -61.68 -39.11 -5.80
C ILE A 442 -61.26 -37.78 -6.44
N GLU A 443 -61.93 -37.33 -7.49
CA GLU A 443 -61.60 -36.07 -8.15
C GLU A 443 -61.89 -34.88 -7.24
N GLN A 444 -63.02 -34.87 -6.53
CA GLN A 444 -63.29 -33.85 -5.52
C GLN A 444 -62.16 -33.79 -4.48
N PHE A 445 -61.73 -34.92 -3.93
CA PHE A 445 -60.62 -34.98 -3.00
C PHE A 445 -59.31 -34.45 -3.63
N ASN A 446 -58.98 -34.91 -4.85
CA ASN A 446 -57.77 -34.50 -5.56
C ASN A 446 -57.74 -33.00 -5.86
N CYS A 447 -58.88 -32.39 -6.19
CA CYS A 447 -59.00 -30.94 -6.33
C CYS A 447 -58.62 -30.22 -5.03
N HIS A 448 -59.14 -30.67 -3.88
CA HIS A 448 -58.77 -30.08 -2.58
C HIS A 448 -57.28 -30.30 -2.25
N ALA A 449 -56.75 -31.50 -2.52
CA ALA A 449 -55.35 -31.82 -2.33
C ALA A 449 -54.43 -30.92 -3.18
N ARG A 450 -54.78 -30.67 -4.45
CA ARG A 450 -54.05 -29.73 -5.31
C ARG A 450 -54.11 -28.31 -4.76
N ASN A 451 -55.25 -27.84 -4.27
CA ASN A 451 -55.38 -26.51 -3.67
C ASN A 451 -54.49 -26.36 -2.43
N ILE A 452 -54.46 -27.37 -1.56
CA ILE A 452 -53.55 -27.41 -0.39
C ILE A 452 -52.08 -27.35 -0.83
N CYS A 453 -51.72 -28.07 -1.90
CA CYS A 453 -50.37 -28.02 -2.45
C CYS A 453 -50.02 -26.69 -3.12
N MET A 454 -50.98 -25.92 -3.63
CA MET A 454 -50.73 -24.61 -4.24
C MET A 454 -50.68 -23.46 -3.24
N ASP A 455 -51.13 -23.67 -2.00
CA ASP A 455 -51.01 -22.66 -0.94
C ASP A 455 -49.54 -22.43 -0.57
N SER A 456 -49.06 -21.20 -0.79
CA SER A 456 -47.66 -20.82 -0.59
C SER A 456 -47.16 -20.98 0.86
N VAL A 457 -48.05 -20.85 1.85
CA VAL A 457 -47.72 -20.98 3.28
C VAL A 457 -47.59 -22.46 3.63
N ILE A 458 -48.52 -23.28 3.14
CA ILE A 458 -48.50 -24.73 3.35
C ILE A 458 -47.33 -25.38 2.62
N CYS A 459 -47.01 -24.94 1.40
CA CYS A 459 -45.82 -25.36 0.66
C CYS A 459 -44.54 -25.14 1.46
N LYS A 460 -44.39 -23.97 2.10
CA LYS A 460 -43.23 -23.65 2.93
C LYS A 460 -43.17 -24.53 4.19
N ALA A 461 -44.31 -24.83 4.81
CA ALA A 461 -44.39 -25.70 5.99
C ALA A 461 -44.20 -27.20 5.66
N SER A 462 -44.55 -27.63 4.44
CA SER A 462 -44.39 -29.01 3.97
C SER A 462 -42.92 -29.37 3.71
N GLY A 463 -42.07 -28.38 3.44
CA GLY A 463 -40.63 -28.54 3.24
C GLY A 463 -40.25 -28.94 1.81
N LYS A 464 -38.99 -29.33 1.59
CA LYS A 464 -38.43 -29.63 0.25
C LYS A 464 -39.05 -30.86 -0.44
N ALA A 465 -39.68 -31.76 0.33
CA ALA A 465 -40.43 -32.88 -0.22
C ALA A 465 -41.88 -32.43 -0.42
N LYS A 466 -42.29 -32.14 -1.65
CA LYS A 466 -43.69 -31.93 -1.99
C LYS A 466 -44.47 -33.18 -1.56
N MET A 467 -45.27 -33.08 -0.50
CA MET A 467 -46.15 -34.17 -0.10
C MET A 467 -47.20 -34.32 -1.19
N GLU A 468 -47.08 -35.37 -2.00
CA GLU A 468 -48.11 -35.75 -2.95
C GLU A 468 -49.33 -36.22 -2.16
N LEU A 469 -50.40 -35.43 -2.17
CA LEU A 469 -51.63 -35.72 -1.43
C LEU A 469 -52.71 -36.32 -2.32
N THR A 470 -52.51 -36.34 -3.64
CA THR A 470 -53.49 -36.87 -4.61
C THR A 470 -53.55 -38.39 -4.57
N LEU A 471 -54.77 -38.92 -4.71
CA LEU A 471 -55.06 -40.34 -4.89
C LEU A 471 -55.10 -40.69 -6.38
N SER A 472 -54.75 -41.94 -6.69
CA SER A 472 -54.91 -42.50 -8.03
C SER A 472 -56.40 -42.69 -8.39
N LEU A 473 -56.72 -42.89 -9.68
CA LEU A 473 -58.10 -43.11 -10.16
C LEU A 473 -58.73 -44.42 -9.64
N GLN A 474 -57.91 -45.37 -9.16
CA GLN A 474 -58.36 -46.60 -8.51
C GLN A 474 -57.52 -46.82 -7.25
N PRO A 475 -57.79 -46.04 -6.18
CA PRO A 475 -56.94 -46.03 -5.02
C PRO A 475 -57.05 -47.37 -4.30
N ARG A 476 -55.90 -48.00 -4.07
CA ARG A 476 -55.82 -49.15 -3.16
C ARG A 476 -56.04 -48.68 -1.73
N HIS A 477 -56.50 -49.58 -0.87
CA HIS A 477 -56.72 -49.26 0.54
C HIS A 477 -55.47 -48.69 1.22
N GLU A 478 -54.29 -49.22 0.86
CA GLU A 478 -52.98 -48.74 1.31
C GLU A 478 -52.70 -47.28 0.89
N GLU A 479 -53.02 -46.90 -0.34
CA GLU A 479 -52.83 -45.52 -0.83
C GLU A 479 -53.69 -44.53 -0.04
N VAL A 480 -54.92 -44.92 0.30
CA VAL A 480 -55.82 -44.13 1.15
C VAL A 480 -55.25 -43.99 2.55
N LEU A 481 -54.77 -45.08 3.16
CA LEU A 481 -54.15 -45.05 4.49
C LEU A 481 -52.88 -44.18 4.52
N HIS A 482 -52.00 -44.33 3.52
CA HIS A 482 -50.81 -43.49 3.39
C HIS A 482 -51.17 -42.03 3.12
N GLY A 483 -52.24 -41.76 2.37
CA GLY A 483 -52.82 -40.42 2.21
C GLY A 483 -53.20 -39.79 3.56
N HIS A 484 -53.92 -40.53 4.40
CA HIS A 484 -54.30 -40.07 5.75
C HIS A 484 -53.08 -39.83 6.64
N GLN A 485 -52.10 -40.72 6.62
CA GLN A 485 -50.85 -40.55 7.38
C GLN A 485 -50.07 -39.31 6.92
N ARG A 486 -50.00 -39.05 5.61
CA ARG A 486 -49.37 -37.84 5.05
C ARG A 486 -50.12 -36.57 5.49
N LEU A 487 -51.45 -36.58 5.45
CA LEU A 487 -52.28 -35.47 5.94
C LEU A 487 -52.10 -35.21 7.43
N ALA A 488 -52.03 -36.26 8.27
CA ALA A 488 -51.78 -36.13 9.70
C ALA A 488 -50.42 -35.49 9.98
N LYS A 489 -49.35 -35.97 9.30
CA LYS A 489 -48.00 -35.38 9.40
C LYS A 489 -47.99 -33.91 8.95
N LEU A 490 -48.70 -33.57 7.88
CA LEU A 490 -48.83 -32.19 7.42
C LEU A 490 -49.54 -31.31 8.47
N ALA A 491 -50.62 -31.82 9.07
CA ALA A 491 -51.36 -31.10 10.11
C ALA A 491 -50.47 -30.80 11.34
N ASP A 492 -49.66 -31.77 11.78
CA ASP A 492 -48.73 -31.57 12.90
C ASP A 492 -47.62 -30.58 12.55
N ARG A 493 -47.07 -30.64 11.32
CA ARG A 493 -46.09 -29.66 10.84
C ARG A 493 -46.67 -28.25 10.77
N LEU A 494 -47.91 -28.10 10.29
CA LEU A 494 -48.60 -26.81 10.26
C LEU A 494 -48.86 -26.28 11.68
N ARG A 495 -49.19 -27.15 12.64
CA ARG A 495 -49.35 -26.77 14.05
C ARG A 495 -48.03 -26.26 14.63
N LEU A 496 -46.92 -26.96 14.38
CA LEU A 496 -45.58 -26.55 14.82
C LEU A 496 -45.16 -25.22 14.17
N TYR A 497 -45.35 -25.09 12.85
CA TYR A 497 -45.03 -23.86 12.12
C TYR A 497 -45.84 -22.67 12.65
N ARG A 498 -47.12 -22.88 12.99
CA ARG A 498 -47.97 -21.86 13.62
C ARG A 498 -47.45 -21.45 15.00
N GLN A 499 -47.03 -22.40 15.82
CA GLN A 499 -46.43 -22.11 17.13
C GLN A 499 -45.12 -21.33 17.00
N GLN A 500 -44.24 -21.75 16.09
CA GLN A 500 -42.97 -21.06 15.82
C GLN A 500 -43.21 -19.64 15.30
N THR A 501 -44.17 -19.46 14.39
CA THR A 501 -44.55 -18.15 13.87
C THR A 501 -45.13 -17.27 14.98
N ALA A 502 -45.98 -17.81 15.85
CA ALA A 502 -46.50 -17.07 17.00
C ALA A 502 -45.38 -16.62 17.97
N GLY A 503 -44.38 -17.48 18.21
CA GLY A 503 -43.19 -17.12 18.99
C GLY A 503 -42.37 -16.01 18.35
N ARG A 504 -42.15 -16.08 17.02
CA ARG A 504 -41.48 -15.01 16.26
C ARG A 504 -42.26 -13.69 16.31
N CYS A 505 -43.58 -13.73 16.17
CA CYS A 505 -44.42 -12.53 16.28
C CYS A 505 -44.29 -11.89 17.66
N LYS A 506 -44.37 -12.67 18.74
CA LYS A 506 -44.15 -12.16 20.11
C LYS A 506 -42.77 -11.53 20.27
N HIS A 507 -41.71 -12.20 19.78
CA HIS A 507 -40.35 -11.65 19.86
C HIS A 507 -40.22 -10.31 19.12
N VAL A 508 -40.83 -10.17 17.94
CA VAL A 508 -40.84 -8.91 17.18
C VAL A 508 -41.66 -7.84 17.91
N GLU A 509 -42.77 -8.19 18.54
CA GLU A 509 -43.56 -7.27 19.37
C GLU A 509 -42.76 -6.78 20.59
N ASP A 510 -42.04 -7.68 21.28
CA ASP A 510 -41.17 -7.33 22.40
C ASP A 510 -40.01 -6.41 21.95
N GLN A 511 -39.37 -6.72 20.82
CA GLN A 511 -38.35 -5.85 20.22
C GLN A 511 -38.90 -4.47 19.87
N LYS A 512 -40.11 -4.41 19.29
CA LYS A 512 -40.79 -3.14 18.99
C LYS A 512 -41.06 -2.35 20.27
N ALA A 513 -41.54 -2.98 21.33
CA ALA A 513 -41.77 -2.32 22.62
C ALA A 513 -40.47 -1.76 23.22
N ASN A 514 -39.38 -2.54 23.17
CA ASN A 514 -38.06 -2.09 23.61
C ASN A 514 -37.54 -0.89 22.81
N LEU A 515 -37.69 -0.91 21.48
CA LEU A 515 -37.30 0.21 20.63
C LEU A 515 -38.11 1.48 20.92
N ILE A 516 -39.42 1.36 21.18
CA ILE A 516 -40.25 2.49 21.60
C ILE A 516 -39.76 3.08 22.92
N GLN A 517 -39.39 2.23 23.89
CA GLN A 517 -38.85 2.68 25.17
C GLN A 517 -37.49 3.39 25.02
N ILE A 518 -36.58 2.83 24.21
CA ILE A 518 -35.28 3.45 23.91
C ILE A 518 -35.48 4.79 23.21
N LYS A 519 -36.38 4.86 22.23
CA LYS A 519 -36.72 6.11 21.55
C LYS A 519 -37.19 7.18 22.54
N GLY A 520 -38.10 6.83 23.46
CA GLY A 520 -38.55 7.76 24.50
C GLY A 520 -37.41 8.27 25.41
N LYS A 521 -36.43 7.42 25.75
CA LYS A 521 -35.23 7.84 26.49
C LYS A 521 -34.34 8.79 25.69
N LEU A 522 -34.17 8.54 24.39
CA LEU A 522 -33.39 9.42 23.52
C LEU A 522 -34.09 10.78 23.30
N ASP A 523 -35.41 10.78 23.09
CA ASP A 523 -36.18 12.02 22.92
C ASP A 523 -36.10 12.91 24.19
N THR A 524 -36.14 12.30 25.38
CA THR A 524 -35.97 13.02 26.65
C THR A 524 -34.53 13.56 26.82
N GLN A 525 -33.51 12.79 26.45
CA GLN A 525 -32.12 13.27 26.44
C GLN A 525 -31.92 14.42 25.44
N LEU A 526 -32.46 14.32 24.23
CA LEU A 526 -32.43 15.39 23.23
C LEU A 526 -33.11 16.67 23.73
N ALA A 527 -34.26 16.54 24.41
CA ALA A 527 -34.93 17.69 25.02
C ALA A 527 -34.06 18.35 26.10
N SER A 528 -33.38 17.55 26.94
CA SER A 528 -32.47 18.07 27.97
C SER A 528 -31.26 18.79 27.37
N LEU A 529 -30.56 18.17 26.42
CA LEU A 529 -29.42 18.78 25.71
C LEU A 529 -29.85 20.04 24.93
N GLY A 530 -31.05 20.03 24.34
CA GLY A 530 -31.62 21.20 23.67
C GLY A 530 -31.96 22.34 24.65
N SER A 531 -32.26 22.03 25.91
CA SER A 531 -32.43 23.05 26.96
C SER A 531 -31.08 23.60 27.44
N GLU A 532 -30.08 22.75 27.64
CA GLU A 532 -28.71 23.12 28.02
C GLU A 532 -28.05 24.01 26.94
N LEU A 533 -28.18 23.64 25.67
CA LEU A 533 -27.66 24.43 24.55
C LEU A 533 -28.30 25.83 24.50
N ARG A 534 -29.61 25.94 24.78
CA ARG A 534 -30.29 27.24 24.85
C ARG A 534 -29.78 28.08 26.02
N ALA A 535 -29.59 27.48 27.19
CA ALA A 535 -29.02 28.17 28.35
C ALA A 535 -27.58 28.64 28.07
N GLN A 536 -26.76 27.79 27.43
CA GLN A 536 -25.39 28.15 27.07
C GLN A 536 -25.35 29.27 26.04
N LYS A 537 -26.22 29.26 25.02
CA LYS A 537 -26.36 30.37 24.07
C LYS A 537 -26.75 31.68 24.75
N GLN A 538 -27.69 31.64 25.70
CA GLN A 538 -28.06 32.82 26.48
C GLN A 538 -26.91 33.34 27.34
N SER A 539 -26.13 32.45 27.97
CA SER A 539 -24.94 32.82 28.74
C SER A 539 -23.87 33.47 27.86
N MET A 540 -23.61 32.91 26.67
CA MET A 540 -22.67 33.50 25.70
C MET A 540 -23.12 34.90 25.25
N ALA A 541 -24.39 35.06 24.89
CA ALA A 541 -24.93 36.37 24.50
C ALA A 541 -24.80 37.41 25.62
N HIS A 542 -24.97 36.99 26.89
CA HIS A 542 -24.75 37.86 28.04
C HIS A 542 -23.26 38.25 28.20
N ILE A 543 -22.34 37.31 28.02
CA ILE A 543 -20.89 37.59 28.04
C ILE A 543 -20.50 38.55 26.91
N GLU A 544 -21.01 38.34 25.69
CA GLU A 544 -20.78 39.21 24.54
C GLU A 544 -21.29 40.64 24.80
N ALA A 545 -22.50 40.78 25.34
CA ALA A 545 -23.05 42.08 25.71
C ALA A 545 -22.19 42.77 26.79
N ASN A 546 -21.75 42.05 27.81
CA ASN A 546 -20.86 42.58 28.84
C ASN A 546 -19.50 43.00 28.27
N HIS A 547 -18.93 42.21 27.35
CA HIS A 547 -17.67 42.55 26.69
C HIS A 547 -17.82 43.80 25.82
N LYS A 548 -18.92 43.90 25.06
CA LYS A 548 -19.24 45.09 24.26
C LYS A 548 -19.34 46.34 25.14
N ASN A 549 -20.07 46.26 26.26
CA ASN A 549 -20.17 47.37 27.20
C ASN A 549 -18.79 47.77 27.76
N LYS A 550 -17.91 46.81 28.06
CA LYS A 550 -16.53 47.09 28.51
C LYS A 550 -15.69 47.81 27.45
N LEU A 551 -15.82 47.40 26.18
CA LEU A 551 -15.14 48.09 25.08
C LEU A 551 -15.66 49.52 24.92
N GLU A 552 -16.97 49.73 25.04
CA GLU A 552 -17.57 51.07 25.00
C GLU A 552 -17.07 51.95 26.16
N THR A 553 -16.94 51.41 27.37
CA THR A 553 -16.35 52.16 28.50
C THR A 553 -14.87 52.47 28.29
N LEU A 554 -14.08 51.53 27.76
CA LEU A 554 -12.66 51.77 27.49
C LEU A 554 -12.45 52.84 26.41
N ALA A 555 -13.26 52.80 25.35
CA ALA A 555 -13.22 53.83 24.31
C ALA A 555 -13.59 55.21 24.86
N HIS A 556 -14.53 55.27 25.80
CA HIS A 556 -14.87 56.52 26.48
C HIS A 556 -13.71 57.03 27.36
N ASP A 557 -13.08 56.14 28.14
CA ASP A 557 -11.93 56.49 28.99
C ASP A 557 -10.72 56.94 28.15
N GLU A 558 -10.47 56.28 27.02
CA GLU A 558 -9.42 56.67 26.05
C GLU A 558 -9.68 58.07 25.49
N GLN A 559 -10.92 58.37 25.10
CA GLN A 559 -11.28 59.71 24.65
C GLN A 559 -11.06 60.77 25.73
N GLN A 560 -11.43 60.48 26.99
CA GLN A 560 -11.18 61.39 28.11
C GLN A 560 -9.68 61.65 28.32
N LEU A 561 -8.85 60.62 28.19
CA LEU A 561 -7.40 60.76 28.29
C LEU A 561 -6.82 61.63 27.17
N ILE A 562 -7.31 61.46 25.93
CA ILE A 562 -6.92 62.30 24.80
C ILE A 562 -7.29 63.77 25.05
N ASP A 563 -8.51 64.03 25.51
CA ASP A 563 -8.98 65.38 25.82
C ASP A 563 -8.12 66.03 26.93
N MET A 564 -7.79 65.28 27.99
CA MET A 564 -6.88 65.73 29.04
C MET A 564 -5.46 66.01 28.54
N GLN A 565 -4.92 65.17 27.65
CA GLN A 565 -3.61 65.40 27.05
C GLN A 565 -3.60 66.69 26.23
N TYR A 566 -4.67 66.96 25.48
CA TYR A 566 -4.81 68.18 24.71
C TYR A 566 -4.88 69.43 25.62
N GLU A 567 -5.61 69.35 26.73
CA GLU A 567 -5.68 70.42 27.74
C GLU A 567 -4.30 70.69 28.36
N LEU A 568 -3.58 69.63 28.75
CA LEU A 568 -2.23 69.74 29.31
C LEU A 568 -1.22 70.31 28.31
N ALA A 569 -1.27 69.89 27.05
CA ALA A 569 -0.42 70.42 25.99
C ALA A 569 -0.66 71.92 25.78
N THR A 570 -1.93 72.33 25.73
CA THR A 570 -2.32 73.74 25.62
C THR A 570 -1.78 74.56 26.80
N ARG A 571 -1.84 74.00 28.02
CA ARG A 571 -1.33 74.67 29.23
C ARG A 571 0.20 74.75 29.25
N LEU A 572 0.90 73.73 28.75
CA LEU A 572 2.35 73.76 28.58
C LEU A 572 2.77 74.85 27.58
N GLU A 573 2.10 74.97 26.45
CA GLU A 573 2.37 76.04 25.47
C GLU A 573 2.17 77.43 26.09
N GLN A 574 1.13 77.63 26.88
CA GLN A 574 0.89 78.89 27.61
C GLN A 574 2.03 79.20 28.59
N LEU A 575 2.46 78.21 29.39
CA LEU A 575 3.56 78.37 30.34
C LEU A 575 4.90 78.67 29.65
N GLN A 576 5.19 78.01 28.52
CA GLN A 576 6.39 78.30 27.72
C GLN A 576 6.37 79.72 27.14
N ALA A 577 5.21 80.19 26.68
CA ALA A 577 5.06 81.57 26.21
C ALA A 577 5.27 82.58 27.34
N GLU A 578 4.76 82.30 28.54
CA GLU A 578 5.01 83.13 29.72
C GLU A 578 6.49 83.14 30.13
N GLU A 579 7.15 81.97 30.14
CA GLU A 579 8.58 81.85 30.43
C GLU A 579 9.42 82.66 29.45
N ALA A 580 9.16 82.54 28.14
CA ALA A 580 9.85 83.30 27.10
C ALA A 580 9.68 84.82 27.30
N LYS A 581 8.46 85.26 27.67
CA LYS A 581 8.18 86.67 27.99
C LYS A 581 8.96 87.15 29.21
N GLN A 582 9.01 86.35 30.28
CA GLN A 582 9.77 86.67 31.49
C GLN A 582 11.28 86.71 31.21
N HIS A 583 11.80 85.78 30.41
CA HIS A 583 13.20 85.75 30.01
C HIS A 583 13.59 86.99 29.19
N LEU A 584 12.73 87.43 28.28
CA LEU A 584 12.92 88.67 27.51
C LEU A 584 12.98 89.90 28.45
N GLN A 585 12.06 89.98 29.41
CA GLN A 585 12.07 91.07 30.41
C GLN A 585 13.35 91.06 31.24
N LEU A 586 13.78 89.89 31.71
CA LEU A 586 14.98 89.75 32.51
C LEU A 586 16.25 90.12 31.73
N SER A 587 16.33 89.75 30.44
CA SER A 587 17.41 90.18 29.54
C SER A 587 17.42 91.70 29.35
N SER A 588 16.26 92.33 29.19
CA SER A 588 16.15 93.79 29.06
C SER A 588 16.63 94.50 30.33
N VAL A 589 16.23 94.03 31.51
CA VAL A 589 16.68 94.58 32.80
C VAL A 589 18.19 94.38 33.00
N LYS A 590 18.74 93.21 32.60
CA LYS A 590 20.19 92.98 32.62
C LYS A 590 20.93 93.99 31.75
N GLN A 591 20.47 94.22 30.52
CA GLN A 591 21.08 95.20 29.62
C GLN A 591 21.04 96.61 30.22
N GLN A 592 19.89 97.03 30.79
CA GLN A 592 19.78 98.33 31.45
C GLN A 592 20.76 98.49 32.62
N ASN A 593 20.96 97.43 33.41
CA ASN A 593 21.93 97.44 34.49
C ASN A 593 23.37 97.53 33.98
N GLU A 594 23.72 96.81 32.91
CA GLU A 594 25.04 96.91 32.26
C GLU A 594 25.29 98.33 31.71
N ASP A 595 24.30 98.93 31.05
CA ASP A 595 24.37 100.31 30.54
C ASP A 595 24.54 101.32 31.68
N LEU A 596 23.89 101.09 32.83
CA LEU A 596 24.06 101.90 34.04
C LEU A 596 25.47 101.78 34.63
N ILE A 597 25.99 100.56 34.75
CA ILE A 597 27.34 100.30 35.29
C ILE A 597 28.38 100.95 34.40
N THR A 598 28.34 100.69 33.10
CA THR A 598 29.28 101.29 32.12
C THR A 598 29.19 102.82 32.12
N GLY A 599 27.98 103.38 32.24
CA GLY A 599 27.77 104.82 32.38
C GLY A 599 28.39 105.40 33.67
N ILE A 600 28.32 104.69 34.79
CA ILE A 600 28.95 105.09 36.05
C ILE A 600 30.48 105.00 35.95
N GLU A 601 31.01 103.90 35.42
CA GLU A 601 32.45 103.70 35.21
C GLU A 601 33.06 104.81 34.34
N LEU A 602 32.37 105.21 33.26
CA LEU A 602 32.81 106.29 32.39
C LEU A 602 32.90 107.63 33.14
N ARG A 603 31.88 107.98 33.94
CA ARG A 603 31.89 109.21 34.75
C ARG A 603 33.02 109.19 35.77
N GLN A 604 33.25 108.04 36.42
CA GLN A 604 34.35 107.88 37.37
C GLN A 604 35.70 108.06 36.67
N GLN A 605 35.89 107.49 35.49
CA GLN A 605 37.11 107.65 34.70
C GLN A 605 37.35 109.11 34.30
N GLN A 606 36.30 109.82 33.89
CA GLN A 606 36.37 111.26 33.59
C GLN A 606 36.75 112.08 34.83
N ALA A 607 36.16 111.79 35.99
CA ALA A 607 36.49 112.46 37.25
C ALA A 607 37.95 112.21 37.66
N HIS A 608 38.46 110.99 37.51
CA HIS A 608 39.87 110.67 37.74
C HIS A 608 40.81 111.45 36.79
N ARG A 609 40.49 111.51 35.50
CA ARG A 609 41.27 112.31 34.53
C ARG A 609 41.30 113.79 34.89
N ALA A 610 40.15 114.36 35.28
CA ALA A 610 40.06 115.75 35.71
C ALA A 610 40.89 116.01 36.98
N ARG A 611 40.83 115.10 37.95
CA ARG A 611 41.64 115.17 39.18
C ARG A 611 43.13 115.10 38.87
N ASN A 612 43.56 114.18 38.00
CA ASN A 612 44.97 114.07 37.62
C ASN A 612 45.45 115.32 36.89
N SER A 613 44.67 115.85 35.94
CA SER A 613 45.02 117.11 35.28
C SER A 613 45.12 118.30 36.25
N TYR A 614 44.35 118.29 37.33
CA TYR A 614 44.48 119.29 38.40
C TYR A 614 45.77 119.09 39.21
N LEU A 615 46.13 117.84 39.53
CA LEU A 615 47.38 117.51 40.23
C LEU A 615 48.60 117.90 39.39
N ASP A 616 48.60 117.59 38.09
CA ASP A 616 49.70 117.95 37.18
C ASP A 616 49.94 119.47 37.17
N LYS A 617 48.88 120.28 37.11
CA LYS A 617 48.98 121.75 37.22
C LYS A 617 49.54 122.20 38.57
N TYR A 618 49.17 121.50 39.64
CA TYR A 618 49.64 121.82 40.99
C TYR A 618 51.13 121.50 41.15
N GLU A 619 51.58 120.38 40.59
CA GLU A 619 53.00 120.00 40.53
C GLU A 619 53.82 121.02 39.72
N GLU A 620 53.28 121.53 38.61
CA GLU A 620 53.91 122.59 37.80
C GLU A 620 54.08 123.88 38.63
N THR A 621 53.03 124.34 39.33
CA THR A 621 53.15 125.50 40.22
C THR A 621 54.09 125.28 41.41
N LEU A 622 54.21 124.05 41.90
CA LEU A 622 55.15 123.71 42.96
C LEU A 622 56.59 123.81 42.45
N ALA A 623 56.86 123.31 41.24
CA ALA A 623 58.17 123.39 40.61
C ALA A 623 58.58 124.85 40.32
N GLU A 624 57.64 125.70 39.90
CA GLU A 624 57.87 127.14 39.75
C GLU A 624 58.26 127.79 41.09
N ALA A 625 57.53 127.49 42.17
CA ALA A 625 57.84 128.01 43.51
C ALA A 625 59.18 127.49 44.06
N GLU A 626 59.57 126.26 43.73
CA GLU A 626 60.89 125.71 44.08
C GLU A 626 62.04 126.42 43.35
N GLU A 627 61.86 126.79 42.08
CA GLU A 627 62.83 127.62 41.34
C GLU A 627 62.94 129.03 41.93
N GLU A 628 61.82 129.65 42.32
CA GLU A 628 61.84 130.93 43.05
C GLU A 628 62.58 130.83 44.39
N LEU A 629 62.38 129.74 45.14
CA LEU A 629 63.09 129.49 46.40
C LEU A 629 64.61 129.37 46.18
N LYS A 630 65.04 128.67 45.13
CA LYS A 630 66.46 128.58 44.76
C LYS A 630 67.04 129.96 44.43
N ALA A 631 66.30 130.80 43.70
CA ALA A 631 66.72 132.16 43.39
C ALA A 631 66.93 133.01 44.66
N VAL A 632 66.02 132.90 45.63
CA VAL A 632 66.16 133.58 46.93
C VAL A 632 67.36 133.06 47.71
N GLN A 633 67.60 131.75 47.73
CA GLN A 633 68.78 131.16 48.39
C GLN A 633 70.09 131.66 47.75
N LEU A 634 70.10 131.86 46.44
CA LEU A 634 71.24 132.41 45.70
C LEU A 634 71.53 133.87 46.10
N ILE A 635 70.47 134.68 46.29
CA ILE A 635 70.58 136.07 46.79
C ILE A 635 71.11 136.09 48.23
N ILE A 636 70.67 135.15 49.09
CA ILE A 636 71.18 135.03 50.46
C ILE A 636 72.68 134.71 50.44
N ALA A 637 73.11 133.74 49.61
CA ALA A 637 74.52 133.39 49.46
C ALA A 637 75.37 134.57 48.95
N GLU A 638 74.88 135.34 47.97
CA GLU A 638 75.55 136.58 47.53
C GLU A 638 75.67 137.61 48.65
N ASN A 639 74.64 137.77 49.48
CA ASN A 639 74.69 138.71 50.60
C ASN A 639 75.64 138.23 51.71
N GLU A 640 75.74 136.93 51.96
CA GLU A 640 76.74 136.36 52.88
C GLU A 640 78.17 136.60 52.40
N THR A 641 78.44 136.49 51.09
CA THR A 641 79.76 136.82 50.54
C THR A 641 80.10 138.31 50.69
N LYS A 642 79.13 139.22 50.44
CA LYS A 642 79.30 140.67 50.69
C LYS A 642 79.55 140.98 52.18
N LEU A 643 78.86 140.27 53.08
CA LEU A 643 79.04 140.40 54.52
C LEU A 643 80.43 139.91 54.97
N SER A 644 80.94 138.83 54.36
CA SER A 644 82.28 138.31 54.63
C SER A 644 83.40 139.26 54.15
N GLY A 645 83.21 139.93 53.01
CA GLY A 645 84.12 140.96 52.51
C GLY A 645 84.15 142.22 53.39
N ALA A 646 82.99 142.66 53.90
CA ALA A 646 82.91 143.77 54.84
C ALA A 646 83.57 143.46 56.19
N LYS A 647 83.51 142.20 56.66
CA LYS A 647 84.20 141.76 57.88
C LYS A 647 85.73 141.73 57.74
N GLN A 648 86.26 141.52 56.54
CA GLN A 648 87.72 141.54 56.28
C GLN A 648 88.32 142.95 56.24
N GLN A 649 87.55 143.98 55.86
CA GLN A 649 88.00 145.39 55.86
C GLN A 649 88.07 146.03 57.25
N ILE A 650 87.41 145.47 58.26
CA ILE A 650 87.43 145.97 59.64
C ILE A 650 88.70 145.51 60.39
N GLY A 651 89.43 144.51 59.87
CA GLY A 651 90.62 143.93 60.52
C GLY A 651 91.97 144.58 60.20
N SER A 652 92.04 145.60 59.33
CA SER A 652 93.31 146.09 58.75
C SER A 652 93.64 147.57 58.99
N THR A 653 93.06 148.24 60.00
CA THR A 653 93.39 149.63 60.34
C THR A 653 93.60 149.82 61.84
N GLU A 654 94.85 150.09 62.22
CA GLU A 654 95.32 150.40 63.59
C GLU A 654 95.01 151.85 64.01
N LEU A 655 94.68 152.02 65.30
CA LEU A 655 94.45 153.29 66.00
C LEU A 655 95.66 153.68 66.88
N PRO A 656 96.11 154.95 66.86
CA PRO A 656 96.73 155.61 68.03
C PRO A 656 96.08 157.00 68.30
N SER A 657 95.52 157.28 69.49
CA SER A 657 96.12 157.70 70.77
C SER A 657 96.20 159.24 70.97
N PHE A 658 95.44 159.71 71.98
CA PHE A 658 95.31 161.11 72.47
C PHE A 658 96.56 161.56 73.25
N GLY A 659 97.09 162.77 73.01
CA GLY A 659 98.08 163.34 73.93
C GLY A 659 98.78 164.68 73.68
N VAL A 660 98.56 165.45 72.59
CA VAL A 660 99.43 166.63 72.31
C VAL A 660 98.73 167.96 71.97
N VAL A 661 97.40 168.07 71.82
CA VAL A 661 96.78 169.35 71.36
C VAL A 661 95.95 170.06 72.45
N LEU A 662 96.51 170.14 73.66
CA LEU A 662 95.97 170.96 74.77
C LEU A 662 96.99 171.97 75.33
N GLN A 663 97.96 172.42 74.51
CA GLN A 663 98.80 173.59 74.80
C GLN A 663 99.13 174.42 73.54
N ALA A 664 98.08 174.92 72.88
CA ALA A 664 98.11 176.19 72.15
C ALA A 664 96.72 176.83 72.37
N ILE A 665 96.49 177.60 73.45
CA ILE A 665 96.95 178.98 73.64
C ILE A 665 96.36 179.81 72.49
N GLN A 666 95.20 180.45 72.70
CA GLN A 666 95.14 181.84 73.16
C GLN A 666 95.96 182.78 72.25
N LYS A 667 95.25 183.53 71.41
CA LYS A 667 95.71 184.60 70.50
C LYS A 667 96.45 184.03 69.28
N ASP A 668 95.92 184.06 68.06
CA ASP A 668 95.02 185.02 67.39
C ASP A 668 93.82 184.37 66.68
#